data_AF-A0A9D2EF64-F1
#
_entry.id   AF-A0A9D2EF64-F1
#
_cell.length_a   1.000
_cell.length_b   1.000
_cell.length_c   1.000
_cell.angle_alpha   90.00
_cell.angle_beta   90.00
_cell.angle_gamma   90.00
#
_symmetry.space_group_name_H-M   'P 1'
#
loop_
_entity.id
_entity.type
_entity.pdbx_description
1 polymer ?
#
loop_
_entity_poly.entity_id
_entity_poly.type
_entity_poly.pdbx_seq_one_letter_code
_entity_poly.pdbx_strand_id
1 'polypeptide(L)'
;MTDDDHLIALISATSVAIPPATEALAGQLPGTRVWNLLDDRLLQDAADAGGLTEPLADRMRRLIGHAVDAGADGILLTCSMYGPVAQETSAPIPVLAPDEAAFAEAGSGAYRTVLVVASLESALADSVQRFGQAVATTGQQVEVRGLAVPAAKDAAGANDPTALADILIDACRPQLAGVDAILLAQYSLAPAQTELQTALDVPVISGPRSAAVALGERLRSQPTAAPLGAIADDYTGGTDIALAFRQAGLRTLLFFGPPEATAELPPHDAIVIALKSRTTPPEQAVDESLAAWDWLSSVGVGQLYFKYCSTFDSTPQGNIGPVTDALAEAIGATTVVTTPSSPAHRRTVYAGQLFVDGVPLAETHMATHPLTPMTDSSLPRVLAAQTDRPVEALPLATLRQGVNAVRGALTESGQAGVRHLVADAVEDGDLQVLARAVADQPLVAGAAGLAGALAELRAPARPELATAADPVGPGPAAVLAGSCSARTLEQIADFEARGGPSYRVDALSVPDAGTLAERALTWVEDLPDGSTPLLYTSLPAEQLQQVQDQLGTVASAALLENTLAQIATGLVQRGVRRLVSAGGETSGAIVHGLGVQGAAVGGDVSPGVPWIYTLGGEALALLLKSGNFGDVAMFSRAVDGDQDWGVSS
;
A
#
# COMPACT_ATOMS: atom_id res chain seq x y z
N MET A 1 17.01 -3.56 -15.52
CA MET A 1 17.26 -2.11 -15.42
C MET A 1 15.89 -1.48 -15.36
N THR A 2 15.41 -1.17 -14.15
CA THR A 2 14.18 -0.42 -13.96
C THR A 2 14.54 1.05 -14.18
N ASP A 3 13.98 1.67 -15.21
CA ASP A 3 13.94 3.14 -15.31
C ASP A 3 12.93 3.60 -14.24
N ASP A 4 13.40 3.83 -13.01
CA ASP A 4 12.56 4.44 -11.98
C ASP A 4 12.64 5.98 -12.14
N ASP A 5 11.52 6.65 -12.43
CA ASP A 5 11.39 8.11 -12.59
C ASP A 5 11.35 8.82 -11.21
N HIS A 6 12.49 8.82 -10.51
CA HIS A 6 12.65 9.51 -9.23
C HIS A 6 12.83 11.02 -9.42
N LEU A 7 12.26 11.84 -8.53
CA LEU A 7 12.58 13.26 -8.37
C LEU A 7 13.61 13.44 -7.26
N ILE A 8 14.85 13.78 -7.62
CA ILE A 8 15.93 14.00 -6.66
C ILE A 8 16.23 15.49 -6.51
N ALA A 9 16.15 15.99 -5.28
CA ALA A 9 16.49 17.37 -4.95
C ALA A 9 17.98 17.51 -4.60
N LEU A 10 18.69 18.37 -5.33
CA LEU A 10 20.05 18.79 -5.05
C LEU A 10 20.04 20.11 -4.28
N ILE A 11 20.43 20.09 -3.01
CA ILE A 11 20.56 21.32 -2.21
C ILE A 11 22.02 21.76 -2.24
N SER A 12 22.26 22.89 -2.89
CA SER A 12 23.60 23.38 -3.19
C SER A 12 23.87 24.76 -2.59
N ALA A 13 25.10 24.94 -2.11
CA ALA A 13 25.61 26.23 -1.65
C ALA A 13 26.41 26.98 -2.72
N THR A 14 26.69 26.33 -3.85
CA THR A 14 27.42 26.89 -4.99
C THR A 14 26.92 26.26 -6.28
N SER A 15 26.88 27.05 -7.37
CA SER A 15 26.51 26.56 -8.70
C SER A 15 27.54 25.59 -9.29
N VAL A 16 28.80 25.65 -8.86
CA VAL A 16 29.90 24.80 -9.37
C VAL A 16 29.68 23.33 -9.02
N ALA A 17 28.97 23.03 -7.93
CA ALA A 17 28.72 21.66 -7.49
C ALA A 17 27.54 20.99 -8.22
N ILE A 18 26.70 21.76 -8.93
CA ILE A 18 25.49 21.27 -9.57
C ILE A 18 25.79 20.35 -10.77
N PRO A 19 26.61 20.75 -11.77
CA PRO A 19 26.92 19.89 -12.92
C PRO A 19 27.47 18.51 -12.54
N PRO A 20 28.51 18.37 -11.68
CA PRO A 20 29.06 17.06 -11.36
C PRO A 20 28.08 16.17 -10.56
N ALA A 21 27.23 16.76 -9.71
CA ALA A 21 26.18 16.01 -9.00
C ALA A 21 25.09 15.51 -9.96
N THR A 22 24.67 16.36 -10.90
CA THR A 22 23.65 16.02 -11.91
C THR A 22 24.16 14.90 -12.83
N GLU A 23 25.40 14.99 -13.29
CA GLU A 23 26.02 13.96 -14.14
C GLU A 23 26.19 12.63 -13.40
N ALA A 24 26.61 12.67 -12.14
CA ALA A 24 26.71 11.48 -11.30
C ALA A 24 25.36 10.78 -11.11
N LEU A 25 24.29 11.54 -10.86
CA LEU A 25 22.92 11.00 -10.78
C LEU A 25 22.50 10.39 -12.12
N ALA A 26 22.69 11.08 -13.24
CA ALA A 26 22.35 10.56 -14.55
C ALA A 26 23.09 9.24 -14.89
N GLY A 27 24.34 9.10 -14.44
CA GLY A 27 25.13 7.89 -14.66
C GLY A 27 24.76 6.71 -13.75
N GLN A 28 24.30 6.95 -12.52
CA GLN A 28 24.00 5.89 -11.54
C GLN A 28 22.50 5.58 -11.41
N LEU A 29 21.65 6.55 -11.72
CA LEU A 29 20.19 6.50 -11.65
C LEU A 29 19.62 7.06 -12.96
N PRO A 30 19.72 6.31 -14.07
CA PRO A 30 19.13 6.72 -15.34
C PRO A 30 17.61 6.92 -15.18
N GLY A 31 17.07 7.92 -15.88
CA GLY A 31 15.64 8.27 -15.82
C GLY A 31 15.25 9.26 -14.70
N THR A 32 16.14 9.53 -13.74
CA THR A 32 15.87 10.46 -12.62
C THR A 32 15.73 11.92 -13.07
N ARG A 33 14.68 12.59 -12.59
CA ARG A 33 14.51 14.04 -12.70
C ARG A 33 15.27 14.74 -11.57
N VAL A 34 16.13 15.69 -11.94
CA VAL A 34 16.94 16.46 -10.98
C VAL A 34 16.34 17.84 -10.75
N TRP A 35 16.05 18.18 -9.49
CA TRP A 35 15.61 19.51 -9.07
C TRP A 35 16.72 20.20 -8.28
N ASN A 36 17.12 21.40 -8.70
CA ASN A 36 18.18 22.15 -8.06
C ASN A 36 17.62 23.24 -7.13
N LEU A 37 18.01 23.17 -5.85
CA LEU A 37 17.81 24.20 -4.84
C LEU A 37 19.16 24.85 -4.54
N LEU A 38 19.35 26.10 -4.98
CA LEU A 38 20.58 26.86 -4.73
C LEU A 38 20.31 27.92 -3.67
N ASP A 39 21.10 27.89 -2.61
CA ASP A 39 21.23 28.98 -1.66
C ASP A 39 22.71 29.41 -1.60
N ASP A 40 23.04 30.36 -2.45
CA ASP A 40 24.40 30.88 -2.68
C ASP A 40 24.99 31.65 -1.49
N ARG A 41 24.18 31.88 -0.44
CA ARG A 41 24.63 32.53 0.79
C ARG A 41 25.13 31.56 1.84
N LEU A 42 24.79 30.27 1.76
CA LEU A 42 25.11 29.29 2.81
C LEU A 42 26.60 29.25 3.16
N LEU A 43 27.47 29.21 2.14
CA LEU A 43 28.93 29.18 2.35
C LEU A 43 29.47 30.50 2.93
N GLN A 44 29.01 31.64 2.43
CA GLN A 44 29.48 32.95 2.89
C GLN A 44 29.02 33.23 4.32
N ASP A 45 27.73 33.01 4.61
CA ASP A 45 27.16 33.23 5.95
C ASP A 45 27.82 32.28 6.98
N ALA A 46 28.17 31.06 6.58
CA ALA A 46 28.94 30.15 7.44
C ALA A 46 30.39 30.59 7.64
N ALA A 47 31.07 31.07 6.60
CA ALA A 47 32.41 31.61 6.71
C ALA A 47 32.45 32.83 7.65
N ASP A 48 31.48 33.74 7.52
CA ASP A 48 31.35 34.93 8.38
C ASP A 48 31.06 34.55 9.84
N ALA A 49 30.34 33.45 10.07
CA ALA A 49 30.04 32.92 11.39
C ALA A 49 31.16 32.03 11.98
N GLY A 50 32.21 31.72 11.21
CA GLY A 50 33.30 30.82 11.63
C GLY A 50 32.95 29.33 11.60
N GLY A 51 31.90 28.93 10.89
CA GLY A 51 31.47 27.54 10.72
C GLY A 51 29.95 27.36 10.69
N LEU A 52 29.51 26.09 10.77
CA LEU A 52 28.09 25.75 10.86
C LEU A 52 27.55 26.15 12.25
N THR A 53 26.52 26.99 12.25
CA THR A 53 25.80 27.43 13.45
C THR A 53 24.37 26.88 13.45
N GLU A 54 23.70 26.84 14.60
CA GLU A 54 22.31 26.36 14.70
C GLU A 54 21.34 27.10 13.75
N PRO A 55 21.39 28.44 13.61
CA PRO A 55 20.54 29.14 12.64
C PRO A 55 20.78 28.71 11.18
N LEU A 56 22.02 28.37 10.83
CA LEU A 56 22.37 27.85 9.50
C LEU A 56 21.93 26.39 9.34
N ALA A 57 22.03 25.58 10.38
CA ALA A 57 21.50 24.22 10.40
C ALA A 57 19.97 24.23 10.20
N ASP A 58 19.24 25.09 10.93
CA ASP A 58 17.80 25.28 10.77
C ASP A 58 17.40 25.76 9.36
N ARG A 59 18.22 26.62 8.75
CA ARG A 59 18.03 27.03 7.36
C ARG A 59 18.13 25.85 6.41
N MET A 60 19.12 24.98 6.61
CA MET A 60 19.25 23.75 5.83
C MET A 60 18.08 22.79 6.08
N ARG A 61 17.63 22.59 7.33
CA ARG A 61 16.44 21.79 7.67
C ARG A 61 15.18 22.30 6.97
N ARG A 62 14.99 23.61 6.85
CA ARG A 62 13.88 24.20 6.08
C ARG A 62 13.96 23.93 4.58
N LEU A 63 15.16 23.95 3.99
CA LEU A 63 15.35 23.58 2.59
C LEU A 63 15.06 22.09 2.35
N ILE A 64 15.48 21.23 3.28
CA ILE A 64 15.14 19.80 3.28
C ILE A 64 13.63 19.61 3.36
N GLY A 65 12.96 20.26 4.33
CA GLY A 65 11.50 20.20 4.48
C GLY A 65 10.75 20.70 3.25
N HIS A 66 11.21 21.80 2.65
CA HIS A 66 10.65 22.30 1.39
C HIS A 66 10.75 21.28 0.25
N ALA A 67 11.87 20.56 0.17
CA ALA A 67 12.04 19.52 -0.84
C ALA A 67 11.12 18.31 -0.61
N VAL A 68 10.95 17.90 0.66
CA VAL A 68 10.01 16.84 1.06
C VAL A 68 8.57 17.23 0.72
N ASP A 69 8.14 18.42 1.12
CA ASP A 69 6.77 18.92 0.89
C ASP A 69 6.44 19.04 -0.60
N ALA A 70 7.46 19.25 -1.45
CA ALA A 70 7.34 19.34 -2.90
C ALA A 70 7.45 17.98 -3.62
N GLY A 71 7.56 16.87 -2.88
CA GLY A 71 7.51 15.51 -3.42
C GLY A 71 8.84 14.96 -3.95
N ALA A 72 9.98 15.37 -3.39
CA ALA A 72 11.25 14.72 -3.70
C ALA A 72 11.27 13.28 -3.14
N ASP A 73 11.80 12.33 -3.92
CA ASP A 73 12.00 10.93 -3.49
C ASP A 73 13.30 10.75 -2.71
N GLY A 74 14.25 11.67 -2.90
CA GLY A 74 15.52 11.71 -2.20
C GLY A 74 16.20 13.07 -2.29
N ILE A 75 17.08 13.36 -1.33
CA ILE A 75 17.79 14.64 -1.24
C ILE A 75 19.29 14.38 -1.15
N LEU A 76 20.06 15.11 -1.96
CA LEU A 76 21.52 15.09 -1.92
C LEU A 76 22.04 16.50 -1.63
N LEU A 77 22.72 16.65 -0.50
CA LEU A 77 23.44 17.88 -0.18
C LEU A 77 24.76 17.90 -0.94
N THR A 78 25.12 19.03 -1.54
CA THR A 78 26.39 19.15 -2.29
C THR A 78 27.49 19.87 -1.50
N CYS A 79 27.19 20.34 -0.28
CA CYS A 79 28.13 21.01 0.61
C CYS A 79 28.40 20.16 1.86
N SER A 80 29.65 19.73 2.03
CA SER A 80 30.08 18.83 3.11
C SER A 80 29.96 19.43 4.50
N MET A 81 30.07 20.75 4.62
CA MET A 81 29.88 21.49 5.87
C MET A 81 28.51 21.21 6.52
N TYR A 82 27.48 20.96 5.71
CA TYR A 82 26.12 20.68 6.17
C TYR A 82 25.84 19.19 6.39
N GLY A 83 26.87 18.34 6.28
CA GLY A 83 26.76 16.90 6.51
C GLY A 83 26.08 16.51 7.84
N PRO A 84 26.39 17.16 8.99
CA PRO A 84 25.71 16.88 10.25
C PRO A 84 24.18 17.04 10.17
N VAL A 85 23.69 18.01 9.40
CA VAL A 85 22.25 18.24 9.23
C VAL A 85 21.59 17.08 8.48
N ALA A 86 22.27 16.49 7.49
CA ALA A 86 21.77 15.30 6.80
C ALA A 86 21.77 14.06 7.71
N GLN A 87 22.67 13.97 8.68
CA GLN A 87 22.74 12.85 9.62
C GLN A 87 21.70 12.95 10.74
N GLU A 88 21.37 14.16 11.18
CA GLU A 88 20.41 14.43 12.25
C GLU A 88 18.96 14.58 11.76
N THR A 89 18.74 14.60 10.45
CA THR A 89 17.39 14.83 9.89
C THR A 89 16.46 13.64 10.16
N SER A 90 15.20 13.95 10.46
CA SER A 90 14.09 13.00 10.57
C SER A 90 13.21 12.98 9.32
N ALA A 91 13.73 13.44 8.18
CA ALA A 91 13.00 13.44 6.92
C ALA A 91 12.54 12.00 6.55
N PRO A 92 11.32 11.84 6.01
CA PRO A 92 10.78 10.52 5.67
C PRO A 92 11.41 9.91 4.40
N ILE A 93 12.31 10.64 3.74
CA ILE A 93 13.02 10.24 2.52
C ILE A 93 14.54 10.26 2.75
N PRO A 94 15.34 9.54 1.95
CA PRO A 94 16.78 9.51 2.11
C PRO A 94 17.40 10.88 1.88
N VAL A 95 18.15 11.37 2.87
CA VAL A 95 18.98 12.57 2.76
C VAL A 95 20.43 12.16 2.92
N LEU A 96 21.28 12.51 1.95
CA LEU A 96 22.70 12.19 1.99
C LEU A 96 23.59 13.43 1.88
N ALA A 97 24.71 13.35 2.58
CA ALA A 97 25.81 14.28 2.50
C ALA A 97 26.82 13.85 1.41
N PRO A 98 27.60 14.79 0.86
CA PRO A 98 28.48 14.53 -0.28
C PRO A 98 29.68 13.63 0.06
N ASP A 99 30.24 13.80 1.25
CA ASP A 99 31.52 13.19 1.61
C ASP A 99 31.37 11.86 2.35
N GLU A 100 30.23 11.65 3.01
CA GLU A 100 29.99 10.46 3.84
C GLU A 100 30.06 9.17 3.00
N ALA A 101 29.42 9.18 1.83
CA ALA A 101 29.44 8.05 0.92
C ALA A 101 30.85 7.78 0.36
N ALA A 102 31.59 8.84 -0.01
CA ALA A 102 32.95 8.69 -0.52
C ALA A 102 33.93 8.20 0.56
N PHE A 103 33.76 8.64 1.81
CA PHE A 103 34.55 8.14 2.94
C PHE A 103 34.21 6.68 3.27
N ALA A 104 32.93 6.29 3.20
CA ALA A 104 32.54 4.90 3.37
C ALA A 104 33.11 3.99 2.26
N GLU A 105 33.12 4.44 1.00
CA GLU A 105 33.72 3.71 -0.12
C GLU A 105 35.25 3.57 0.05
N ALA A 106 35.93 4.69 0.34
CA ALA A 106 37.38 4.72 0.54
C ALA A 106 37.83 3.97 1.82
N GLY A 107 36.95 3.90 2.82
CA GLY A 107 37.14 3.20 4.10
C GLY A 107 36.43 1.86 4.17
N SER A 108 36.11 1.24 3.04
CA SER A 108 35.37 -0.04 2.97
C SER A 108 36.22 -1.26 3.34
N GLY A 109 37.54 -1.11 3.39
CA GLY A 109 38.51 -2.18 3.72
C GLY A 109 39.15 -2.80 2.49
N ALA A 110 38.74 -2.35 1.30
CA ALA A 110 39.35 -2.69 0.03
C ALA A 110 40.73 -2.04 -0.16
N TYR A 111 41.01 -0.94 0.54
CA TYR A 111 42.21 -0.12 0.34
C TYR A 111 43.00 0.00 1.64
N ARG A 112 44.34 -0.11 1.58
CA ARG A 112 45.22 0.08 2.73
C ARG A 112 45.81 1.48 2.76
N THR A 113 46.09 2.06 1.60
CA THR A 113 46.62 3.42 1.49
C THR A 113 45.81 4.24 0.49
N VAL A 114 45.24 5.35 0.94
CA VAL A 114 44.40 6.25 0.13
C VAL A 114 45.07 7.62 0.00
N LEU A 115 45.22 8.10 -1.23
CA LEU A 115 45.73 9.44 -1.53
C LEU A 115 44.56 10.43 -1.66
N VAL A 116 44.42 11.33 -0.69
CA VAL A 116 43.45 12.41 -0.68
C VAL A 116 44.00 13.60 -1.46
N VAL A 117 43.27 14.02 -2.49
CA VAL A 117 43.69 15.09 -3.40
C VAL A 117 42.73 16.28 -3.29
N ALA A 118 43.27 17.48 -3.07
CA ALA A 118 42.51 18.72 -3.01
C ALA A 118 43.22 19.86 -3.77
N SER A 119 42.49 20.87 -4.22
CA SER A 119 43.03 22.06 -4.89
C SER A 119 43.47 23.17 -3.92
N LEU A 120 43.25 23.00 -2.61
CA LEU A 120 43.60 23.97 -1.57
C LEU A 120 44.14 23.23 -0.35
N GLU A 121 45.18 23.78 0.28
CA GLU A 121 45.82 23.20 1.47
C GLU A 121 44.83 23.08 2.64
N SER A 122 43.97 24.08 2.83
CA SER A 122 42.95 24.07 3.89
C SER A 122 41.88 23.01 3.65
N ALA A 123 41.44 22.82 2.40
CA ALA A 123 40.48 21.79 2.04
C ALA A 123 41.08 20.38 2.18
N LEU A 124 42.38 20.24 1.88
CA LEU A 124 43.11 19.00 2.10
C LEU A 124 43.15 18.64 3.57
N ALA A 125 43.59 19.58 4.42
CA ALA A 125 43.73 19.36 5.85
C ALA A 125 42.39 18.95 6.50
N ASP A 126 41.31 19.65 6.15
CA ASP A 126 39.95 19.34 6.60
C ASP A 126 39.50 17.94 6.14
N SER A 127 39.70 17.61 4.87
CA SER A 127 39.24 16.32 4.31
C SER A 127 40.03 15.14 4.85
N VAL A 128 41.35 15.28 5.02
CA VAL A 128 42.20 14.25 5.65
C VAL A 128 41.76 14.01 7.09
N GLN A 129 41.46 15.08 7.84
CA GLN A 129 40.97 14.97 9.22
C GLN A 129 39.62 14.23 9.27
N ARG A 130 38.64 14.65 8.47
CA ARG A 130 37.29 14.05 8.47
C ARG A 130 37.31 12.60 7.97
N PHE A 131 38.09 12.30 6.94
CA PHE A 131 38.26 10.93 6.45
C PHE A 131 38.92 10.04 7.52
N GLY A 132 39.99 10.52 8.17
CA GLY A 132 40.63 9.80 9.28
C GLY A 132 39.67 9.51 10.44
N GLN A 133 38.80 10.46 10.79
CA GLN A 133 37.75 10.26 11.79
C GLN A 133 36.73 9.20 11.35
N ALA A 134 36.28 9.25 10.09
CA ALA A 134 35.32 8.29 9.54
C ALA A 134 35.88 6.85 9.46
N VAL A 135 37.17 6.68 9.17
CA VAL A 135 37.81 5.36 9.18
C VAL A 135 38.03 4.85 10.62
N ALA A 136 38.34 5.73 11.57
CA ALA A 136 38.55 5.32 12.96
C ALA A 136 37.29 4.70 13.60
N THR A 137 36.10 5.12 13.19
CA THR A 137 34.83 4.58 13.70
C THR A 137 34.47 3.20 13.15
N THR A 138 35.04 2.80 12.00
CA THR A 138 34.80 1.47 11.38
C THR A 138 35.75 0.38 11.87
N GLY A 139 36.79 0.76 12.64
CA GLY A 139 37.81 -0.17 13.15
C GLY A 139 38.84 -0.60 12.09
N GLN A 140 38.80 -0.02 10.90
CA GLN A 140 39.72 -0.32 9.82
C GLN A 140 41.02 0.50 9.93
N GLN A 141 42.10 -0.03 9.34
CA GLN A 141 43.42 0.62 9.31
C GLN A 141 43.71 1.07 7.87
N VAL A 142 43.42 2.35 7.57
CA VAL A 142 43.75 2.98 6.27
C VAL A 142 44.80 4.07 6.50
N GLU A 143 45.92 3.99 5.79
CA GLU A 143 46.93 5.04 5.74
C GLU A 143 46.43 6.18 4.81
N VAL A 144 46.29 7.38 5.36
CA VAL A 144 45.84 8.55 4.60
C VAL A 144 47.04 9.40 4.19
N ARG A 145 47.24 9.58 2.88
CA ARG A 145 48.24 10.50 2.31
C ARG A 145 47.53 11.70 1.71
N GLY A 146 48.09 12.90 1.86
CA GLY A 146 47.51 14.13 1.31
C GLY A 146 48.33 14.71 0.16
N LEU A 147 47.66 15.23 -0.87
CA LEU A 147 48.28 15.98 -1.96
C LEU A 147 47.45 17.23 -2.29
N ALA A 148 48.07 18.40 -2.12
CA ALA A 148 47.49 19.66 -2.57
C ALA A 148 47.95 19.97 -4.01
N VAL A 149 47.00 20.30 -4.88
CA VAL A 149 47.22 20.63 -6.29
C VAL A 149 46.63 22.01 -6.59
N PRO A 150 47.28 23.13 -6.19
CA PRO A 150 46.73 24.48 -6.35
C PRO A 150 46.35 24.84 -7.79
N ALA A 151 47.10 24.32 -8.77
CA ALA A 151 46.84 24.55 -10.20
C ALA A 151 45.48 24.00 -10.66
N ALA A 152 44.93 22.99 -9.97
CA ALA A 152 43.63 22.41 -10.28
C ALA A 152 42.47 23.38 -9.99
N LYS A 153 42.68 24.40 -9.13
CA LYS A 153 41.64 25.36 -8.75
C LYS A 153 41.15 26.16 -9.95
N ASP A 154 42.07 26.69 -10.75
CA ASP A 154 41.72 27.57 -11.87
C ASP A 154 41.09 26.78 -13.02
N ALA A 155 41.58 25.57 -13.31
CA ALA A 155 41.00 24.67 -14.30
C ALA A 155 39.58 24.22 -13.90
N ALA A 156 39.38 23.87 -12.62
CA ALA A 156 38.06 23.54 -12.10
C ALA A 156 37.09 24.74 -12.14
N GLY A 157 37.58 25.95 -11.82
CA GLY A 157 36.78 27.18 -11.90
C GLY A 157 36.43 27.60 -13.33
N ALA A 158 37.27 27.28 -14.30
CA ALA A 158 37.04 27.50 -15.73
C ALA A 158 36.13 26.43 -16.36
N ASN A 159 35.76 25.38 -15.61
CA ASN A 159 34.98 24.24 -16.09
C ASN A 159 35.63 23.53 -17.29
N ASP A 160 36.96 23.37 -17.26
CA ASP A 160 37.75 22.68 -18.28
C ASP A 160 38.19 21.30 -17.73
N PRO A 161 37.40 20.23 -17.95
CA PRO A 161 37.66 18.91 -17.36
C PRO A 161 38.94 18.27 -17.89
N THR A 162 39.30 18.51 -19.16
CA THR A 162 40.51 17.95 -19.76
C THR A 162 41.76 18.59 -19.16
N ALA A 163 41.81 19.93 -19.06
CA ALA A 163 42.93 20.61 -18.41
C ALA A 163 43.03 20.24 -16.92
N LEU A 164 41.88 20.07 -16.25
CA LEU A 164 41.83 19.63 -14.87
C LEU A 164 42.41 18.20 -14.70
N ALA A 165 42.04 17.28 -15.59
CA ALA A 165 42.56 15.91 -15.55
C ALA A 165 44.06 15.85 -15.79
N ASP A 166 44.58 16.56 -16.80
CA ASP A 166 46.02 16.62 -17.09
C ASP A 166 46.82 17.12 -15.87
N ILE A 167 46.35 18.20 -15.23
CA ILE A 167 46.97 18.77 -14.02
C ILE A 167 46.98 17.75 -12.87
N LEU A 168 45.87 17.04 -12.66
CA LEU A 168 45.78 16.05 -11.58
C LEU A 168 46.61 14.80 -11.88
N ILE A 169 46.66 14.34 -13.13
CA ILE A 169 47.48 13.20 -13.58
C ILE A 169 48.95 13.49 -13.32
N ASP A 170 49.44 14.66 -13.76
CA ASP A 170 50.83 15.07 -13.58
C ASP A 170 51.22 15.21 -12.10
N ALA A 171 50.32 15.72 -11.27
CA ALA A 171 50.54 15.87 -9.84
C ALA A 171 50.50 14.53 -9.08
N CYS A 172 49.58 13.62 -9.44
CA CYS A 172 49.37 12.37 -8.72
C CYS A 172 50.38 11.28 -9.11
N ARG A 173 50.79 11.20 -10.38
CA ARG A 173 51.65 10.13 -10.91
C ARG A 173 52.94 9.89 -10.09
N PRO A 174 53.66 10.93 -9.63
CA PRO A 174 54.85 10.74 -8.77
C PRO A 174 54.54 10.19 -7.37
N GLN A 175 53.30 10.31 -6.90
CA GLN A 175 52.88 9.96 -5.54
C GLN A 175 52.23 8.57 -5.43
N LEU A 176 52.07 7.85 -6.55
CA LEU A 176 51.31 6.58 -6.62
C LEU A 176 52.02 5.39 -5.97
N ALA A 177 53.31 5.49 -5.65
CA ALA A 177 54.05 4.37 -5.10
C ALA A 177 53.43 3.90 -3.75
N GLY A 178 52.80 2.72 -3.77
CA GLY A 178 52.12 2.15 -2.61
C GLY A 178 50.80 2.84 -2.26
N VAL A 179 50.14 3.49 -3.22
CA VAL A 179 48.76 4.00 -3.09
C VAL A 179 47.80 3.03 -3.76
N ASP A 180 46.73 2.65 -3.06
CA ASP A 180 45.73 1.70 -3.55
C ASP A 180 44.51 2.38 -4.17
N ALA A 181 44.20 3.62 -3.77
CA ALA A 181 43.11 4.44 -4.31
C ALA A 181 43.37 5.94 -4.14
N ILE A 182 42.71 6.75 -4.97
CA ILE A 182 42.70 8.20 -4.88
C ILE A 182 41.32 8.67 -4.45
N LEU A 183 41.24 9.57 -3.46
CA LEU A 183 40.01 10.23 -3.04
C LEU A 183 40.07 11.71 -3.44
N LEU A 184 39.17 12.13 -4.34
CA LEU A 184 39.01 13.53 -4.72
C LEU A 184 38.18 14.25 -3.65
N ALA A 185 38.84 15.13 -2.89
CA ALA A 185 38.28 15.77 -1.70
C ALA A 185 37.26 16.88 -1.98
N GLN A 186 37.04 17.24 -3.25
CA GLN A 186 36.19 18.37 -3.64
C GLN A 186 35.37 18.01 -4.89
N TYR A 187 34.09 18.40 -4.89
CA TYR A 187 33.16 18.19 -6.01
C TYR A 187 33.68 18.79 -7.32
N SER A 188 34.39 19.92 -7.24
CA SER A 188 34.97 20.59 -8.40
C SER A 188 36.09 19.79 -9.08
N LEU A 189 36.64 18.76 -8.42
CA LEU A 189 37.63 17.84 -8.99
C LEU A 189 37.00 16.63 -9.66
N ALA A 190 35.74 16.31 -9.34
CA ALA A 190 35.05 15.11 -9.82
C ALA A 190 35.00 14.95 -11.35
N PRO A 191 34.90 16.01 -12.18
CA PRO A 191 34.90 15.86 -13.64
C PRO A 191 36.14 15.14 -14.19
N ALA A 192 37.28 15.19 -13.49
CA ALA A 192 38.52 14.52 -13.89
C ALA A 192 38.58 13.04 -13.48
N GLN A 193 37.59 12.51 -12.75
CA GLN A 193 37.65 11.17 -12.16
C GLN A 193 37.95 10.07 -13.19
N THR A 194 37.20 10.04 -14.30
CA THR A 194 37.29 8.96 -15.30
C THR A 194 38.65 8.96 -16.01
N GLU A 195 39.12 10.14 -16.41
CA GLU A 195 40.39 10.31 -17.11
C GLU A 195 41.57 10.02 -16.17
N LEU A 196 41.51 10.51 -14.92
CA LEU A 196 42.52 10.25 -13.90
C LEU A 196 42.63 8.74 -13.58
N GLN A 197 41.50 8.07 -13.39
CA GLN A 197 41.45 6.62 -13.12
C GLN A 197 42.06 5.83 -14.28
N THR A 198 41.70 6.18 -15.51
CA THR A 198 42.21 5.51 -16.71
C THR A 198 43.71 5.71 -16.90
N ALA A 199 44.21 6.92 -16.65
CA ALA A 199 45.61 7.27 -16.90
C ALA A 199 46.59 6.78 -15.81
N LEU A 200 46.09 6.54 -14.59
CA LEU A 200 46.89 6.16 -13.43
C LEU A 200 46.71 4.68 -13.01
N ASP A 201 45.72 3.98 -13.59
CA ASP A 201 45.42 2.57 -13.30
C ASP A 201 45.19 2.29 -11.80
N VAL A 202 44.60 3.26 -11.11
CA VAL A 202 44.20 3.17 -9.70
C VAL A 202 42.76 3.64 -9.54
N PRO A 203 41.93 2.99 -8.69
CA PRO A 203 40.59 3.46 -8.38
C PRO A 203 40.57 4.93 -7.94
N VAL A 204 39.68 5.72 -8.52
CA VAL A 204 39.46 7.12 -8.14
C VAL A 204 38.04 7.27 -7.60
N ILE A 205 37.95 7.70 -6.36
CA ILE A 205 36.71 7.90 -5.60
C ILE A 205 36.38 9.39 -5.60
N SER A 206 35.12 9.73 -5.87
CA SER A 206 34.63 11.11 -5.82
C SER A 206 33.32 11.19 -5.06
N GLY A 207 33.13 12.30 -4.33
CA GLY A 207 31.90 12.60 -3.58
C GLY A 207 30.62 12.45 -4.42
N PRO A 208 30.48 13.12 -5.58
CA PRO A 208 29.25 13.08 -6.38
C PRO A 208 28.83 11.68 -6.78
N ARG A 209 29.77 10.86 -7.28
CA ARG A 209 29.49 9.49 -7.71
C ARG A 209 29.13 8.60 -6.52
N SER A 210 29.92 8.65 -5.46
CA SER A 210 29.68 7.82 -4.27
C SER A 210 28.32 8.15 -3.64
N ALA A 211 27.99 9.45 -3.55
CA ALA A 211 26.71 9.91 -3.03
C ALA A 211 25.53 9.49 -3.93
N ALA A 212 25.69 9.52 -5.26
CA ALA A 212 24.66 9.03 -6.18
C ALA A 212 24.45 7.50 -6.07
N VAL A 213 25.52 6.72 -5.92
CA VAL A 213 25.45 5.27 -5.68
C VAL A 213 24.72 4.99 -4.37
N ALA A 214 25.17 5.61 -3.27
CA ALA A 214 24.60 5.41 -1.95
C ALA A 214 23.14 5.87 -1.86
N LEU A 215 22.79 6.97 -2.54
CA LEU A 215 21.39 7.40 -2.66
C LEU A 215 20.57 6.37 -3.42
N GLY A 216 21.08 5.88 -4.55
CA GLY A 216 20.41 4.84 -5.33
C GLY A 216 20.22 3.54 -4.55
N GLU A 217 21.21 3.14 -3.75
CA GLU A 217 21.10 2.01 -2.82
C GLU A 217 20.03 2.27 -1.77
N ARG A 218 20.02 3.44 -1.11
CA ARG A 218 18.99 3.78 -0.12
C ARG A 218 17.59 3.86 -0.73
N LEU A 219 17.44 4.34 -1.96
CA LEU A 219 16.17 4.34 -2.69
C LEU A 219 15.70 2.93 -3.01
N ARG A 220 16.62 2.02 -3.36
CA ARG A 220 16.33 0.59 -3.61
C ARG A 220 16.15 -0.23 -2.32
N SER A 221 16.79 0.20 -1.23
CA SER A 221 16.85 -0.49 0.06
C SER A 221 15.98 0.16 1.13
N GLN A 222 15.13 1.13 0.77
CA GLN A 222 14.03 1.50 1.65
C GLN A 222 13.30 0.19 1.98
N PRO A 223 13.05 -0.11 3.27
CA PRO A 223 12.23 -1.24 3.62
C PRO A 223 10.98 -1.16 2.75
N THR A 224 10.64 -2.23 2.04
CA THR A 224 9.27 -2.35 1.52
C THR A 224 8.39 -2.04 2.72
N ALA A 225 7.65 -0.92 2.66
CA ALA A 225 6.87 -0.45 3.79
C ALA A 225 6.10 -1.65 4.34
N ALA A 226 6.16 -1.86 5.66
CA ALA A 226 5.48 -2.98 6.31
C ALA A 226 4.06 -3.10 5.73
N PRO A 227 3.64 -4.30 5.26
CA PRO A 227 2.40 -4.44 4.52
C PRO A 227 1.23 -3.88 5.32
N LEU A 228 0.28 -3.26 4.64
CA LEU A 228 -0.96 -2.84 5.28
C LEU A 228 -1.82 -4.08 5.55
N GLY A 229 -2.20 -4.31 6.80
CA GLY A 229 -3.12 -5.38 7.16
C GLY A 229 -4.53 -4.88 7.27
N ALA A 230 -5.51 -5.69 6.90
CA ALA A 230 -6.90 -5.44 7.22
C ALA A 230 -7.61 -6.68 7.73
N ILE A 231 -8.55 -6.49 8.66
CA ILE A 231 -9.52 -7.51 9.10
C ILE A 231 -10.90 -6.99 8.74
N ALA A 232 -11.66 -7.76 7.96
CA ALA A 232 -13.03 -7.44 7.60
C ALA A 232 -14.05 -8.33 8.32
N ASP A 233 -15.15 -7.74 8.77
CA ASP A 233 -16.22 -8.43 9.52
C ASP A 233 -17.09 -9.37 8.67
N ASP A 234 -16.99 -9.28 7.35
CA ASP A 234 -17.65 -10.13 6.36
C ASP A 234 -16.77 -10.38 5.12
N TYR A 235 -17.12 -11.40 4.33
CA TYR A 235 -16.42 -11.71 3.08
C TYR A 235 -16.58 -10.62 2.02
N THR A 236 -17.79 -10.05 1.90
CA THR A 236 -18.07 -9.03 0.89
C THR A 236 -17.35 -7.71 1.17
N GLY A 237 -17.30 -7.27 2.42
CA GLY A 237 -16.50 -6.12 2.84
C GLY A 237 -15.00 -6.40 2.79
N GLY A 238 -14.59 -7.66 2.97
CA GLY A 238 -13.23 -8.13 2.70
C GLY A 238 -12.81 -7.95 1.25
N THR A 239 -13.64 -8.38 0.30
CA THR A 239 -13.39 -8.13 -1.14
C THR A 239 -13.42 -6.64 -1.50
N ASP A 240 -14.29 -5.85 -0.86
CA ASP A 240 -14.42 -4.41 -1.09
C ASP A 240 -13.15 -3.64 -0.68
N ILE A 241 -12.65 -3.85 0.54
CA ILE A 241 -11.38 -3.23 0.99
C ILE A 241 -10.19 -3.74 0.19
N ALA A 242 -10.18 -5.02 -0.19
CA ALA A 242 -9.11 -5.59 -0.98
C ALA A 242 -9.07 -4.96 -2.39
N LEU A 243 -10.22 -4.66 -2.99
CA LEU A 243 -10.32 -3.90 -4.22
C LEU A 243 -9.85 -2.45 -4.02
N ALA A 244 -10.23 -1.78 -2.93
CA ALA A 244 -9.78 -0.41 -2.66
C ALA A 244 -8.25 -0.32 -2.57
N PHE A 245 -7.60 -1.28 -1.91
CA PHE A 245 -6.14 -1.39 -1.88
C PHE A 245 -5.56 -1.64 -3.28
N ARG A 246 -6.21 -2.52 -4.06
CA ARG A 246 -5.76 -2.84 -5.41
C ARG A 246 -5.85 -1.65 -6.37
N GLN A 247 -6.95 -0.90 -6.31
CA GLN A 247 -7.18 0.32 -7.10
C GLN A 247 -6.20 1.44 -6.74
N ALA A 248 -5.77 1.50 -5.47
CA ALA A 248 -4.70 2.38 -5.05
C ALA A 248 -3.31 1.93 -5.54
N GLY A 249 -3.18 0.75 -6.16
CA GLY A 249 -1.91 0.25 -6.72
C GLY A 249 -1.15 -0.73 -5.83
N LEU A 250 -1.71 -1.14 -4.69
CA LEU A 250 -1.10 -2.14 -3.81
C LEU A 250 -1.33 -3.55 -4.37
N ARG A 251 -0.31 -4.42 -4.28
CA ARG A 251 -0.50 -5.86 -4.48
C ARG A 251 -1.20 -6.43 -3.26
N THR A 252 -2.43 -6.89 -3.42
CA THR A 252 -3.28 -7.28 -2.30
C THR A 252 -3.55 -8.77 -2.29
N LEU A 253 -3.34 -9.40 -1.13
CA LEU A 253 -3.78 -10.76 -0.85
C LEU A 253 -5.05 -10.72 0.01
N LEU A 254 -5.99 -11.62 -0.27
CA LEU A 254 -7.23 -11.79 0.47
C LEU A 254 -7.30 -13.22 1.01
N PHE A 255 -7.54 -13.38 2.30
CA PHE A 255 -7.72 -14.67 2.98
C PHE A 255 -9.11 -14.76 3.59
N PHE A 256 -9.67 -15.97 3.62
CA PHE A 256 -10.99 -16.26 4.18
C PHE A 256 -10.83 -16.95 5.55
N GLY A 257 -10.57 -16.15 6.58
CA GLY A 257 -10.07 -16.61 7.88
C GLY A 257 -8.53 -16.61 7.95
N PRO A 258 -7.97 -16.66 9.18
CA PRO A 258 -6.52 -16.75 9.36
C PRO A 258 -5.97 -18.09 8.85
N PRO A 259 -4.90 -18.10 8.04
CA PRO A 259 -4.27 -19.34 7.58
C PRO A 259 -3.66 -20.16 8.73
N GLU A 260 -3.75 -21.49 8.64
CA GLU A 260 -3.19 -22.42 9.65
C GLU A 260 -1.65 -22.41 9.69
N ALA A 261 -1.00 -22.13 8.56
CA ALA A 261 0.45 -22.01 8.44
C ALA A 261 0.83 -20.90 7.46
N THR A 262 1.93 -20.21 7.74
CA THR A 262 2.55 -19.25 6.83
C THR A 262 3.33 -19.99 5.75
N ALA A 263 2.65 -20.31 4.65
CA ALA A 263 3.35 -20.61 3.40
C ALA A 263 4.13 -19.37 2.92
N GLU A 264 5.11 -19.58 2.05
CA GLU A 264 5.81 -18.46 1.40
C GLU A 264 4.79 -17.62 0.61
N LEU A 265 4.51 -16.41 1.11
CA LEU A 265 3.53 -15.51 0.51
C LEU A 265 4.11 -14.92 -0.79
N PRO A 266 3.32 -14.82 -1.87
CA PRO A 266 3.77 -14.10 -3.05
C PRO A 266 4.03 -12.62 -2.71
N PRO A 267 4.81 -11.90 -3.52
CA PRO A 267 5.09 -10.48 -3.28
C PRO A 267 3.80 -9.66 -3.12
N HIS A 268 3.70 -8.92 -2.02
CA HIS A 268 2.49 -8.20 -1.62
C HIS A 268 2.83 -6.88 -0.92
N ASP A 269 1.87 -5.96 -0.90
CA ASP A 269 1.94 -4.67 -0.21
C ASP A 269 0.78 -4.52 0.81
N ALA A 270 -0.28 -5.32 0.65
CA ALA A 270 -1.38 -5.39 1.60
C ALA A 270 -1.94 -6.81 1.75
N ILE A 271 -2.46 -7.13 2.93
CA ILE A 271 -3.13 -8.39 3.23
C ILE A 271 -4.46 -8.12 3.91
N VAL A 272 -5.52 -8.76 3.44
CA VAL A 272 -6.87 -8.69 4.00
C VAL A 272 -7.26 -10.06 4.52
N ILE A 273 -7.71 -10.16 5.78
CA ILE A 273 -8.40 -11.34 6.32
C ILE A 273 -9.87 -11.00 6.42
N ALA A 274 -10.70 -11.72 5.66
CA ALA A 274 -12.15 -11.62 5.75
C ALA A 274 -12.70 -12.69 6.69
N LEU A 275 -13.49 -12.26 7.67
CA LEU A 275 -14.15 -13.11 8.66
C LEU A 275 -15.66 -13.18 8.37
N LYS A 276 -16.40 -13.92 9.20
CA LYS A 276 -17.87 -13.89 9.25
C LYS A 276 -18.31 -13.46 10.65
N SER A 277 -17.77 -12.34 11.14
CA SER A 277 -17.85 -11.94 12.54
C SER A 277 -18.86 -10.82 12.84
N ARG A 278 -19.59 -10.31 11.83
CA ARG A 278 -20.56 -9.21 12.03
C ARG A 278 -21.65 -9.50 13.05
N THR A 279 -22.25 -10.69 13.00
CA THR A 279 -23.43 -11.08 13.78
C THR A 279 -23.21 -12.29 14.68
N THR A 280 -21.98 -12.79 14.76
CA THR A 280 -21.60 -13.84 15.72
C THR A 280 -21.60 -13.29 17.14
N PRO A 281 -21.61 -14.15 18.17
CA PRO A 281 -21.43 -13.70 19.55
C PRO A 281 -20.18 -12.81 19.70
N PRO A 282 -20.22 -11.71 20.46
CA PRO A 282 -19.09 -10.78 20.56
C PRO A 282 -17.76 -11.43 20.98
N GLU A 283 -17.80 -12.39 21.91
CA GLU A 283 -16.61 -13.15 22.33
C GLU A 283 -15.97 -13.90 21.16
N GLN A 284 -16.78 -14.56 20.32
CA GLN A 284 -16.30 -15.25 19.13
C GLN A 284 -15.72 -14.26 18.10
N ALA A 285 -16.39 -13.13 17.86
CA ALA A 285 -15.91 -12.11 16.94
C ALA A 285 -14.55 -11.53 17.38
N VAL A 286 -14.37 -11.33 18.70
CA VAL A 286 -13.10 -10.89 19.29
C VAL A 286 -12.03 -11.95 19.10
N ASP A 287 -12.29 -13.21 19.47
CA ASP A 287 -11.32 -14.31 19.36
C ASP A 287 -10.84 -14.50 17.92
N GLU A 288 -11.76 -14.50 16.95
CA GLU A 288 -11.43 -14.61 15.52
C GLU A 288 -10.60 -13.41 15.02
N SER A 289 -10.92 -12.19 15.48
CA SER A 289 -10.20 -10.98 15.09
C SER A 289 -8.79 -10.92 15.71
N LEU A 290 -8.63 -11.38 16.94
CA LEU A 290 -7.31 -11.48 17.59
C LEU A 290 -6.44 -12.55 16.92
N ALA A 291 -7.00 -13.72 16.58
CA ALA A 291 -6.28 -14.74 15.83
C ALA A 291 -5.84 -14.24 14.43
N ALA A 292 -6.69 -13.46 13.77
CA ALA A 292 -6.35 -12.80 12.52
C ALA A 292 -5.24 -11.76 12.69
N TRP A 293 -5.28 -10.96 13.75
CA TRP A 293 -4.20 -10.01 14.08
C TRP A 293 -2.88 -10.71 14.38
N ASP A 294 -2.88 -11.76 15.20
CA ASP A 294 -1.69 -12.53 15.55
C ASP A 294 -1.00 -13.08 14.28
N TRP A 295 -1.79 -13.59 13.33
CA TRP A 295 -1.25 -14.04 12.06
C TRP A 295 -0.70 -12.88 11.22
N LEU A 296 -1.44 -11.76 11.07
CA LEU A 296 -0.99 -10.59 10.31
C LEU A 296 0.32 -10.00 10.88
N SER A 297 0.41 -9.91 12.20
CA SER A 297 1.61 -9.47 12.92
C SER A 297 2.80 -10.40 12.62
N SER A 298 2.57 -11.72 12.58
CA SER A 298 3.61 -12.70 12.28
C SER A 298 4.21 -12.59 10.87
N VAL A 299 3.47 -12.01 9.92
CA VAL A 299 3.92 -11.74 8.53
C VAL A 299 4.39 -10.30 8.31
N GLY A 300 4.62 -9.56 9.39
CA GLY A 300 5.27 -8.25 9.35
C GLY A 300 4.34 -7.07 9.08
N VAL A 301 3.02 -7.23 9.24
CA VAL A 301 2.08 -6.10 9.17
C VAL A 301 2.37 -5.09 10.27
N GLY A 302 2.59 -3.82 9.89
CA GLY A 302 2.91 -2.73 10.82
C GLY A 302 1.74 -1.80 11.14
N GLN A 303 0.65 -1.83 10.36
CA GLN A 303 -0.57 -1.06 10.59
C GLN A 303 -1.77 -1.94 10.24
N LEU A 304 -2.76 -1.96 11.14
CA LEU A 304 -4.01 -2.69 10.95
C LEU A 304 -5.16 -1.75 10.62
N TYR A 305 -5.98 -2.15 9.65
CA TYR A 305 -7.26 -1.55 9.33
C TYR A 305 -8.41 -2.50 9.71
N PHE A 306 -9.24 -2.13 10.68
CA PHE A 306 -10.46 -2.89 10.99
C PHE A 306 -11.63 -2.42 10.12
N LYS A 307 -12.04 -3.26 9.17
CA LYS A 307 -13.08 -2.99 8.18
C LYS A 307 -14.44 -3.50 8.67
N TYR A 308 -15.42 -2.60 8.72
CA TYR A 308 -16.82 -2.92 8.98
C TYR A 308 -17.75 -2.24 7.96
N CYS A 309 -19.06 -2.51 8.02
CA CYS A 309 -20.03 -2.02 7.03
C CYS A 309 -20.16 -0.48 7.01
N SER A 310 -20.30 0.14 5.82
CA SER A 310 -20.49 1.60 5.68
C SER A 310 -21.81 2.13 6.25
N THR A 311 -22.73 1.24 6.61
CA THR A 311 -23.98 1.54 7.32
C THR A 311 -23.89 1.27 8.84
N PHE A 312 -22.69 0.97 9.33
CA PHE A 312 -22.39 0.75 10.74
C PHE A 312 -23.15 -0.43 11.38
N ASP A 313 -23.51 -1.43 10.55
CA ASP A 313 -24.29 -2.62 10.90
C ASP A 313 -23.82 -3.27 12.19
N SER A 314 -24.59 -3.08 13.26
CA SER A 314 -24.28 -3.59 14.59
C SER A 314 -25.52 -3.54 15.48
N THR A 315 -25.44 -4.13 16.66
CA THR A 315 -26.43 -3.99 17.74
C THR A 315 -25.74 -3.35 18.95
N PRO A 316 -26.47 -2.99 20.03
CA PRO A 316 -25.83 -2.56 21.29
C PRO A 316 -24.86 -3.59 21.88
N GLN A 317 -24.90 -4.86 21.45
CA GLN A 317 -23.96 -5.87 21.91
C GLN A 317 -22.66 -5.91 21.09
N GLY A 318 -22.64 -5.33 19.88
CA GLY A 318 -21.48 -5.41 19.02
C GLY A 318 -21.77 -5.61 17.52
N ASN A 319 -20.75 -5.93 16.72
CA ASN A 319 -19.39 -6.30 17.14
C ASN A 319 -18.30 -5.23 16.91
N ILE A 320 -18.67 -4.04 16.42
CA ILE A 320 -17.70 -2.98 16.11
C ILE A 320 -16.94 -2.54 17.36
N GLY A 321 -17.65 -2.21 18.45
CA GLY A 321 -17.05 -1.79 19.72
C GLY A 321 -16.12 -2.86 20.33
N PRO A 322 -16.63 -4.06 20.65
CA PRO A 322 -15.85 -5.12 21.29
C PRO A 322 -14.58 -5.51 20.51
N VAL A 323 -14.69 -5.66 19.18
CA VAL A 323 -13.54 -6.02 18.34
C VAL A 323 -12.51 -4.90 18.29
N THR A 324 -12.95 -3.65 18.10
CA THR A 324 -12.03 -2.51 18.03
C THR A 324 -11.30 -2.30 19.36
N ASP A 325 -11.97 -2.49 20.50
CA ASP A 325 -11.33 -2.41 21.82
C ASP A 325 -10.27 -3.49 22.01
N ALA A 326 -10.60 -4.75 21.70
CA ALA A 326 -9.68 -5.87 21.85
C ALA A 326 -8.45 -5.72 20.93
N LEU A 327 -8.66 -5.32 19.67
CA LEU A 327 -7.56 -5.04 18.74
C LEU A 327 -6.70 -3.87 19.22
N ALA A 328 -7.30 -2.79 19.73
CA ALA A 328 -6.55 -1.64 20.24
C ALA A 328 -5.66 -2.03 21.43
N GLU A 329 -6.15 -2.90 22.33
CA GLU A 329 -5.39 -3.43 23.45
C GLU A 329 -4.23 -4.33 22.98
N ALA A 330 -4.48 -5.25 22.05
CA ALA A 330 -3.46 -6.16 21.52
C ALA A 330 -2.35 -5.42 20.75
N ILE A 331 -2.70 -4.35 20.03
CA ILE A 331 -1.79 -3.56 19.19
C ILE A 331 -1.06 -2.47 20.00
N GLY A 332 -1.63 -2.06 21.13
CA GLY A 332 -1.14 -0.91 21.90
C GLY A 332 -1.55 0.44 21.30
N ALA A 333 -2.66 0.49 20.55
CA ALA A 333 -3.23 1.76 20.09
C ALA A 333 -3.88 2.50 21.27
N THR A 334 -3.72 3.81 21.38
CA THR A 334 -4.37 4.61 22.45
C THR A 334 -5.76 5.10 22.07
N THR A 335 -5.89 5.61 20.84
CA THR A 335 -7.15 6.12 20.29
C THR A 335 -7.28 5.60 18.86
N VAL A 336 -8.45 5.06 18.52
CA VAL A 336 -8.76 4.55 17.19
C VAL A 336 -9.64 5.58 16.48
N VAL A 337 -9.11 6.15 15.40
CA VAL A 337 -9.92 6.97 14.49
C VAL A 337 -10.78 6.06 13.66
N THR A 338 -12.05 6.45 13.52
CA THR A 338 -12.99 5.61 12.81
C THR A 338 -14.02 6.37 11.99
N THR A 339 -14.32 5.90 10.78
CA THR A 339 -15.37 6.48 9.95
C THR A 339 -15.96 5.45 8.97
N PRO A 340 -17.29 5.29 8.92
CA PRO A 340 -17.95 4.49 7.88
C PRO A 340 -18.14 5.27 6.56
N SER A 341 -17.66 6.52 6.48
CA SER A 341 -17.85 7.34 5.28
C SER A 341 -17.26 6.69 4.03
N SER A 342 -18.07 6.68 2.98
CA SER A 342 -17.69 6.34 1.61
C SER A 342 -18.52 7.23 0.67
N PRO A 343 -18.07 8.47 0.40
CA PRO A 343 -18.80 9.46 -0.38
C PRO A 343 -19.11 8.99 -1.80
N ALA A 344 -18.21 8.23 -2.43
CA ALA A 344 -18.45 7.58 -3.73
C ALA A 344 -19.69 6.66 -3.71
N HIS A 345 -19.99 6.04 -2.56
CA HIS A 345 -21.19 5.24 -2.34
C HIS A 345 -22.29 6.02 -1.62
N ARG A 346 -22.22 7.34 -1.53
CA ARG A 346 -23.24 8.20 -0.91
C ARG A 346 -23.48 7.87 0.58
N ARG A 347 -22.42 7.44 1.28
CA ARG A 347 -22.38 7.29 2.74
C ARG A 347 -21.50 8.39 3.31
N THR A 348 -22.07 9.29 4.09
CA THR A 348 -21.38 10.47 4.61
C THR A 348 -21.68 10.69 6.08
N VAL A 349 -20.70 11.16 6.84
CA VAL A 349 -20.84 11.48 8.26
C VAL A 349 -20.68 12.98 8.45
N TYR A 350 -21.67 13.62 9.08
CA TYR A 350 -21.65 15.03 9.41
C TYR A 350 -22.20 15.27 10.81
N ALA A 351 -21.46 15.99 11.65
CA ALA A 351 -21.78 16.19 13.06
C ALA A 351 -22.03 14.86 13.82
N GLY A 352 -21.22 13.84 13.49
CA GLY A 352 -21.34 12.48 14.02
C GLY A 352 -22.61 11.73 13.58
N GLN A 353 -23.40 12.27 12.65
CA GLN A 353 -24.58 11.62 12.09
C GLN A 353 -24.24 10.93 10.77
N LEU A 354 -24.61 9.66 10.62
CA LEU A 354 -24.47 8.93 9.35
C LEU A 354 -25.69 9.18 8.45
N PHE A 355 -25.40 9.52 7.20
CA PHE A 355 -26.38 9.66 6.12
C PHE A 355 -26.14 8.62 5.03
N VAL A 356 -27.24 8.05 4.52
CA VAL A 356 -27.29 7.15 3.37
C VAL A 356 -28.13 7.83 2.30
N ASP A 357 -27.53 8.14 1.16
CA ASP A 357 -28.19 8.84 0.05
C ASP A 357 -28.76 10.23 0.46
N GLY A 358 -28.17 10.86 1.47
CA GLY A 358 -28.61 12.13 2.03
C GLY A 358 -29.73 12.02 3.07
N VAL A 359 -30.18 10.79 3.38
CA VAL A 359 -31.19 10.50 4.41
C VAL A 359 -30.49 10.00 5.68
N PRO A 360 -30.87 10.46 6.89
CA PRO A 360 -30.31 9.91 8.14
C PRO A 360 -30.47 8.38 8.20
N LEU A 361 -29.45 7.67 8.70
CA LEU A 361 -29.43 6.20 8.77
C LEU A 361 -30.73 5.60 9.33
N ALA A 362 -31.22 6.13 10.45
CA ALA A 362 -32.43 5.69 11.15
C ALA A 362 -33.75 5.94 10.39
N GLU A 363 -33.71 6.68 9.29
CA GLU A 363 -34.85 6.95 8.42
C GLU A 363 -34.77 6.16 7.10
N THR A 364 -33.77 5.30 6.96
CA THR A 364 -33.57 4.46 5.78
C THR A 364 -34.09 3.04 5.99
N HIS A 365 -33.98 2.20 4.96
CA HIS A 365 -34.28 0.76 5.05
C HIS A 365 -33.46 0.04 6.14
N MET A 366 -32.33 0.60 6.57
CA MET A 366 -31.50 0.02 7.64
C MET A 366 -32.17 0.07 9.02
N ALA A 367 -33.12 0.97 9.25
CA ALA A 367 -33.87 1.04 10.51
C ALA A 367 -34.66 -0.24 10.83
N THR A 368 -35.03 -0.98 9.78
CA THR A 368 -35.76 -2.24 9.86
C THR A 368 -34.92 -3.43 9.38
N HIS A 369 -33.59 -3.31 9.33
CA HIS A 369 -32.72 -4.39 8.89
C HIS A 369 -32.95 -5.64 9.77
N PRO A 370 -33.12 -6.84 9.19
CA PRO A 370 -33.59 -8.02 9.92
C PRO A 370 -32.61 -8.52 10.99
N LEU A 371 -31.32 -8.24 10.83
CA LEU A 371 -30.27 -8.70 11.76
C LEU A 371 -29.72 -7.59 12.66
N THR A 372 -29.63 -6.37 12.13
CA THR A 372 -28.93 -5.23 12.76
C THR A 372 -29.71 -3.94 12.52
N PRO A 373 -30.92 -3.80 13.10
CA PRO A 373 -31.76 -2.63 12.87
C PRO A 373 -31.09 -1.36 13.41
N MET A 374 -30.83 -0.41 12.51
CA MET A 374 -30.11 0.83 12.81
C MET A 374 -31.09 1.96 13.11
N THR A 375 -31.52 2.10 14.37
CA THR A 375 -32.57 3.06 14.79
C THR A 375 -32.03 4.40 15.32
N ASP A 376 -30.71 4.59 15.32
CA ASP A 376 -30.05 5.84 15.68
C ASP A 376 -29.00 6.20 14.61
N SER A 377 -29.03 7.44 14.13
CA SER A 377 -28.08 7.94 13.12
C SER A 377 -26.79 8.47 13.76
N SER A 378 -26.74 8.67 15.08
CA SER A 378 -25.57 9.20 15.77
C SER A 378 -24.55 8.11 16.04
N LEU A 379 -23.48 8.08 15.25
CA LEU A 379 -22.42 7.08 15.37
C LEU A 379 -21.73 7.07 16.73
N PRO A 380 -21.43 8.23 17.39
CA PRO A 380 -20.91 8.20 18.75
C PRO A 380 -21.84 7.48 19.75
N ARG A 381 -23.16 7.66 19.64
CA ARG A 381 -24.11 6.95 20.52
C ARG A 381 -24.23 5.48 20.18
N VAL A 382 -24.28 5.13 18.90
CA VAL A 382 -24.35 3.74 18.44
C VAL A 382 -23.11 2.97 18.89
N LEU A 383 -21.91 3.57 18.80
CA LEU A 383 -20.67 2.94 19.25
C LEU A 383 -20.57 2.90 20.77
N ALA A 384 -20.93 3.99 21.47
CA ALA A 384 -20.92 4.02 22.94
C ALA A 384 -21.90 3.01 23.59
N ALA A 385 -22.92 2.54 22.86
CA ALA A 385 -23.78 1.47 23.33
C ALA A 385 -23.08 0.10 23.36
N GLN A 386 -21.98 -0.06 22.61
CA GLN A 386 -21.25 -1.33 22.41
C GLN A 386 -19.99 -1.47 23.28
N THR A 387 -19.58 -0.41 23.97
CA THR A 387 -18.33 -0.38 24.73
C THR A 387 -18.44 0.53 25.96
N ASP A 388 -17.75 0.16 27.03
CA ASP A 388 -17.56 1.00 28.22
C ASP A 388 -16.44 2.05 28.04
N ARG A 389 -15.74 2.04 26.90
CA ARG A 389 -14.64 2.97 26.60
C ARG A 389 -15.18 4.31 26.04
N PRO A 390 -14.55 5.46 26.35
CA PRO A 390 -15.08 6.75 25.91
C PRO A 390 -15.02 6.92 24.37
N VAL A 391 -16.10 7.47 23.81
CA VAL A 391 -16.28 7.73 22.38
C VAL A 391 -16.52 9.23 22.16
N GLU A 392 -15.78 9.83 21.25
CA GLU A 392 -15.94 11.24 20.84
C GLU A 392 -16.13 11.36 19.33
N ALA A 393 -16.61 12.51 18.88
CA ALA A 393 -16.66 12.86 17.46
C ALA A 393 -15.48 13.78 17.12
N LEU A 394 -14.83 13.53 15.97
CA LEU A 394 -13.94 14.49 15.33
C LEU A 394 -14.74 15.30 14.31
N PRO A 395 -15.05 16.58 14.60
CA PRO A 395 -15.93 17.37 13.75
C PRO A 395 -15.28 17.73 12.41
N LEU A 396 -16.11 17.88 11.38
CA LEU A 396 -15.67 18.28 10.04
C LEU A 396 -14.86 19.59 10.05
N ALA A 397 -15.21 20.53 10.93
CA ALA A 397 -14.51 21.81 11.07
C ALA A 397 -13.05 21.65 11.54
N THR A 398 -12.76 20.66 12.39
CA THR A 398 -11.38 20.33 12.81
C THR A 398 -10.65 19.62 11.69
N LEU A 399 -11.32 18.66 11.04
CA LEU A 399 -10.74 17.93 9.91
C LEU A 399 -10.29 18.88 8.80
N ARG A 400 -11.13 19.84 8.41
CA ARG A 400 -10.85 20.80 7.34
C ARG A 400 -9.81 21.87 7.69
N GLN A 401 -9.36 21.95 8.94
CA GLN A 401 -8.17 22.73 9.30
C GLN A 401 -6.87 22.03 8.90
N GLY A 402 -6.93 20.77 8.47
CA GLY A 402 -5.83 20.01 7.91
C GLY A 402 -5.19 19.00 8.87
N VAL A 403 -4.19 18.30 8.36
CA VAL A 403 -3.55 17.14 9.00
C VAL A 403 -3.07 17.43 10.44
N ASN A 404 -2.45 18.58 10.67
CA ASN A 404 -1.92 18.94 11.99
C ASN A 404 -3.01 19.17 13.03
N ALA A 405 -4.16 19.72 12.64
CA ALA A 405 -5.29 19.91 13.54
C ALA A 405 -5.91 18.57 13.96
N VAL A 406 -6.02 17.62 13.02
CA VAL A 406 -6.47 16.25 13.30
C VAL A 406 -5.52 15.52 14.23
N ARG A 407 -4.20 15.63 14.01
CA ARG A 407 -3.17 15.05 14.90
C ARG A 407 -3.18 15.67 16.31
N GLY A 408 -3.44 16.98 16.40
CA GLY A 408 -3.64 17.68 17.67
C GLY A 408 -4.84 17.10 18.42
N ALA A 409 -6.00 17.01 17.76
CA ALA A 409 -7.21 16.42 18.34
C ALA A 409 -7.00 14.96 18.79
N LEU A 410 -6.31 14.15 17.98
CA LEU A 410 -5.94 12.78 18.35
C LEU A 410 -5.10 12.72 19.63
N THR A 411 -4.12 13.60 19.74
CA THR A 411 -3.24 13.67 20.92
C THR A 411 -4.03 14.08 22.16
N GLU A 412 -4.89 15.10 22.04
CA GLU A 412 -5.74 15.58 23.13
C GLU A 412 -6.73 14.52 23.60
N SER A 413 -7.44 13.86 22.67
CA SER A 413 -8.36 12.76 22.97
C SER A 413 -7.62 11.59 23.62
N GLY A 414 -6.42 11.23 23.14
CA GLY A 414 -5.60 10.19 23.75
C GLY A 414 -5.18 10.52 25.20
N GLN A 415 -4.81 11.77 25.48
CA GLN A 415 -4.50 12.23 26.84
C GLN A 415 -5.73 12.23 27.76
N ALA A 416 -6.92 12.48 27.21
CA ALA A 416 -8.19 12.41 27.91
C ALA A 416 -8.71 10.97 28.11
N GLY A 417 -8.02 9.96 27.57
CA GLY A 417 -8.41 8.55 27.68
C GLY A 417 -9.53 8.14 26.72
N VAL A 418 -9.77 8.91 25.66
CA VAL A 418 -10.77 8.62 24.64
C VAL A 418 -10.27 7.49 23.75
N ARG A 419 -11.08 6.43 23.66
CA ARG A 419 -10.73 5.22 22.90
C ARG A 419 -11.10 5.34 21.44
N HIS A 420 -12.27 5.90 21.15
CA HIS A 420 -12.82 5.94 19.80
C HIS A 420 -13.06 7.39 19.37
N LEU A 421 -12.54 7.76 18.21
CA LEU A 421 -12.75 9.08 17.62
C LEU A 421 -13.48 8.93 16.27
N VAL A 422 -14.79 9.16 16.29
CA VAL A 422 -15.65 9.05 15.11
C VAL A 422 -15.50 10.29 14.24
N ALA A 423 -14.85 10.15 13.09
CA ALA A 423 -14.56 11.26 12.20
C ALA A 423 -15.70 11.54 11.21
N ASP A 424 -16.09 12.81 11.14
CA ASP A 424 -16.89 13.33 10.04
C ASP A 424 -16.11 13.22 8.73
N ALA A 425 -16.81 12.95 7.63
CA ALA A 425 -16.29 13.04 6.27
C ALA A 425 -17.47 13.05 5.31
N VAL A 426 -17.55 14.05 4.44
CA VAL A 426 -18.67 14.23 3.49
C VAL A 426 -18.22 14.16 2.03
N GLU A 427 -16.93 14.30 1.77
CA GLU A 427 -16.31 14.15 0.44
C GLU A 427 -14.96 13.43 0.51
N ASP A 428 -14.46 12.92 -0.61
CA ASP A 428 -13.22 12.12 -0.65
C ASP A 428 -12.00 12.94 -0.19
N GLY A 429 -12.02 14.26 -0.41
CA GLY A 429 -11.00 15.18 0.12
C GLY A 429 -10.91 15.18 1.65
N ASP A 430 -12.03 14.95 2.36
CA ASP A 430 -12.00 14.83 3.82
C ASP A 430 -11.30 13.52 4.23
N LEU A 431 -11.56 12.41 3.52
CA LEU A 431 -10.92 11.12 3.76
C LEU A 431 -9.40 11.17 3.50
N GLN A 432 -8.96 11.94 2.50
CA GLN A 432 -7.54 12.17 2.22
C GLN A 432 -6.81 12.88 3.37
N VAL A 433 -7.43 13.90 3.95
CA VAL A 433 -6.86 14.59 5.12
C VAL A 433 -6.79 13.64 6.31
N LEU A 434 -7.85 12.86 6.53
CA LEU A 434 -7.91 11.89 7.61
C LEU A 434 -6.84 10.81 7.46
N ALA A 435 -6.69 10.22 6.27
CA ALA A 435 -5.69 9.20 5.95
C ALA A 435 -4.27 9.68 6.26
N ARG A 436 -3.91 10.90 5.86
CA ARG A 436 -2.59 11.49 6.15
C ARG A 436 -2.36 11.71 7.65
N ALA A 437 -3.42 12.05 8.39
CA ALA A 437 -3.33 12.26 9.82
C ALA A 437 -3.18 10.96 10.62
N VAL A 438 -3.68 9.84 10.09
CA VAL A 438 -3.65 8.52 10.73
C VAL A 438 -2.64 7.55 10.12
N ALA A 439 -1.80 8.01 9.18
CA ALA A 439 -0.84 7.17 8.47
C ALA A 439 0.14 6.43 9.41
N ASP A 440 0.44 7.04 10.55
CA ASP A 440 1.33 6.55 11.61
C ASP A 440 0.58 5.87 12.78
N GLN A 441 -0.75 5.82 12.76
CA GLN A 441 -1.54 5.14 13.79
C GLN A 441 -1.51 3.62 13.57
N PRO A 442 -1.26 2.80 14.60
CA PRO A 442 -1.10 1.36 14.41
C PRO A 442 -2.44 0.64 14.16
N LEU A 443 -3.57 1.25 14.54
CA LEU A 443 -4.92 0.77 14.28
C LEU A 443 -5.82 1.92 13.79
N VAL A 444 -6.50 1.69 12.68
CA VAL A 444 -7.54 2.55 12.10
C VAL A 444 -8.75 1.67 11.80
N ALA A 445 -9.97 2.20 11.86
CA ALA A 445 -11.16 1.41 11.57
C ALA A 445 -12.16 2.15 10.68
N GLY A 446 -12.99 1.46 9.90
CA GLY A 446 -13.98 2.12 9.05
C GLY A 446 -14.48 1.32 7.87
N ALA A 447 -15.07 2.01 6.91
CA ALA A 447 -15.46 1.46 5.61
C ALA A 447 -14.32 1.59 4.57
N ALA A 448 -14.52 1.05 3.37
CA ALA A 448 -13.47 1.02 2.34
C ALA A 448 -12.97 2.41 1.89
N GLY A 449 -13.75 3.49 2.10
CA GLY A 449 -13.36 4.86 1.71
C GLY A 449 -12.06 5.33 2.36
N LEU A 450 -11.96 5.27 3.70
CA LEU A 450 -10.73 5.65 4.41
C LEU A 450 -9.59 4.66 4.12
N ALA A 451 -9.91 3.38 3.94
CA ALA A 451 -8.91 2.36 3.60
C ALA A 451 -8.25 2.64 2.24
N GLY A 452 -9.03 3.01 1.21
CA GLY A 452 -8.52 3.42 -0.09
C GLY A 452 -7.61 4.64 0.01
N ALA A 453 -8.05 5.69 0.71
CA ALA A 453 -7.23 6.90 0.92
C ALA A 453 -5.92 6.60 1.66
N LEU A 454 -5.92 5.66 2.62
CA LEU A 454 -4.72 5.21 3.31
C LEU A 454 -3.77 4.41 2.38
N ALA A 455 -4.34 3.58 1.51
CA ALA A 455 -3.57 2.80 0.55
C ALA A 455 -2.89 3.67 -0.52
N GLU A 456 -3.55 4.74 -0.97
CA GLU A 456 -2.95 5.70 -1.92
C GLU A 456 -1.68 6.36 -1.38
N LEU A 457 -1.57 6.56 -0.06
CA LEU A 457 -0.34 7.09 0.56
C LEU A 457 0.82 6.10 0.55
N ARG A 458 0.52 4.79 0.42
CA ARG A 458 1.49 3.69 0.42
C ARG A 458 1.76 3.16 -0.98
N ALA A 459 0.99 3.60 -1.96
CA ALA A 459 1.11 3.18 -3.33
C ALA A 459 2.52 3.48 -3.85
N PRO A 460 3.26 2.50 -4.38
CA PRO A 460 4.50 2.80 -5.08
C PRO A 460 4.19 3.73 -6.26
N ALA A 461 5.15 4.57 -6.67
CA ALA A 461 5.06 5.40 -7.89
C ALA A 461 5.12 4.54 -9.18
N ARG A 462 4.32 3.47 -9.25
CA ARG A 462 4.34 2.43 -10.28
C ARG A 462 2.91 2.15 -10.78
N PRO A 463 2.38 2.99 -11.68
CA PRO A 463 1.06 2.75 -12.29
C PRO A 463 1.00 1.44 -13.09
N GLU A 464 2.14 0.91 -13.55
CA GLU A 464 2.23 -0.34 -14.33
C GLU A 464 1.82 -1.60 -13.55
N LEU A 465 1.85 -1.57 -12.21
CA LEU A 465 1.47 -2.71 -11.36
C LEU A 465 -0.05 -2.82 -11.13
N ALA A 466 -0.84 -1.85 -11.58
CA ALA A 466 -2.31 -1.91 -11.49
C ALA A 466 -2.91 -3.01 -12.38
N THR A 467 -2.21 -3.41 -13.44
CA THR A 467 -2.61 -4.43 -14.42
C THR A 467 -1.75 -5.69 -14.30
N ALA A 468 -1.95 -6.45 -13.22
CA ALA A 468 -1.40 -7.80 -13.15
C ALA A 468 -2.14 -8.67 -14.18
N ALA A 469 -1.39 -9.29 -15.09
CA ALA A 469 -1.94 -10.20 -16.09
C ALA A 469 -2.78 -11.30 -15.42
N ASP A 470 -3.94 -11.63 -16.01
CA ASP A 470 -4.79 -12.74 -15.57
C ASP A 470 -3.97 -14.04 -15.58
N PRO A 471 -3.63 -14.61 -14.41
CA PRO A 471 -2.75 -15.77 -14.33
C PRO A 471 -3.46 -17.07 -14.72
N VAL A 472 -4.78 -17.08 -14.77
CA VAL A 472 -5.60 -18.25 -15.14
C VAL A 472 -5.78 -18.31 -16.66
N GLY A 473 -5.84 -17.14 -17.31
CA GLY A 473 -6.05 -17.03 -18.74
C GLY A 473 -7.49 -17.38 -19.17
N PRO A 474 -7.77 -17.38 -20.49
CA PRO A 474 -9.08 -17.75 -21.00
C PRO A 474 -9.37 -19.23 -20.75
N GLY A 475 -10.63 -19.54 -20.45
CA GLY A 475 -11.03 -20.92 -20.20
C GLY A 475 -12.52 -21.06 -19.86
N PRO A 476 -13.00 -22.29 -19.65
CA PRO A 476 -14.41 -22.54 -19.35
C PRO A 476 -14.84 -21.81 -18.07
N ALA A 477 -15.98 -21.14 -18.17
CA ALA A 477 -16.55 -20.31 -17.12
C ALA A 477 -17.96 -20.77 -16.76
N ALA A 478 -18.40 -20.49 -15.53
CA ALA A 478 -19.78 -20.72 -15.10
C ALA A 478 -20.25 -19.64 -14.12
N VAL A 479 -21.56 -19.41 -14.09
CA VAL A 479 -22.22 -18.50 -13.15
C VAL A 479 -23.05 -19.30 -12.15
N LEU A 480 -22.90 -18.99 -10.86
CA LEU A 480 -23.61 -19.60 -9.74
C LEU A 480 -24.33 -18.51 -8.94
N ALA A 481 -25.66 -18.47 -9.01
CA ALA A 481 -26.44 -17.41 -8.38
C ALA A 481 -27.40 -17.95 -7.30
N GLY A 482 -27.16 -17.55 -6.05
CA GLY A 482 -28.06 -17.89 -4.93
C GLY A 482 -28.80 -16.69 -4.33
N SER A 483 -28.38 -15.46 -4.65
CA SER A 483 -29.04 -14.25 -4.13
C SER A 483 -30.42 -14.03 -4.76
N CYS A 484 -31.44 -13.82 -3.93
CA CYS A 484 -32.78 -13.44 -4.36
C CYS A 484 -32.98 -11.90 -4.46
N SER A 485 -31.91 -11.12 -4.55
CA SER A 485 -32.02 -9.66 -4.72
C SER A 485 -32.64 -9.30 -6.08
N ALA A 486 -33.30 -8.14 -6.15
CA ALA A 486 -33.85 -7.61 -7.41
C ALA A 486 -32.77 -7.53 -8.51
N ARG A 487 -31.57 -7.03 -8.18
CA ARG A 487 -30.45 -6.94 -9.13
C ARG A 487 -30.01 -8.31 -9.65
N THR A 488 -29.94 -9.33 -8.80
CA THR A 488 -29.54 -10.68 -9.23
C THR A 488 -30.60 -11.30 -10.14
N LEU A 489 -31.88 -11.11 -9.82
CA LEU A 489 -32.98 -11.57 -10.68
C LEU A 489 -32.95 -10.88 -12.06
N GLU A 490 -32.65 -9.58 -12.12
CA GLU A 490 -32.45 -8.85 -13.38
C GLU A 490 -31.25 -9.38 -14.19
N GLN A 491 -30.14 -9.73 -13.52
CA GLN A 491 -28.95 -10.29 -14.16
C GLN A 491 -29.18 -11.70 -14.72
N ILE A 492 -29.95 -12.54 -14.00
CA ILE A 492 -30.37 -13.86 -14.49
C ILE A 492 -31.24 -13.70 -15.75
N ALA A 493 -32.22 -12.80 -15.70
CA ALA A 493 -33.11 -12.56 -16.83
C ALA A 493 -32.37 -12.03 -18.08
N ASP A 494 -31.37 -11.15 -17.91
CA ASP A 494 -30.52 -10.69 -19.03
C ASP A 494 -29.68 -11.84 -19.61
N PHE A 495 -29.08 -12.68 -18.77
CA PHE A 495 -28.31 -13.84 -19.21
C PHE A 495 -29.15 -14.82 -20.03
N GLU A 496 -30.36 -15.14 -19.55
CA GLU A 496 -31.34 -15.97 -20.26
C GLU A 496 -31.79 -15.32 -21.57
N ALA A 497 -32.08 -14.01 -21.57
CA ALA A 497 -32.54 -13.29 -22.75
C ALA A 497 -31.48 -13.24 -23.88
N ARG A 498 -30.19 -13.32 -23.53
CA ARG A 498 -29.07 -13.42 -24.48
C ARG A 498 -28.83 -14.84 -25.01
N GLY A 499 -29.64 -15.81 -24.59
CA GLY A 499 -29.52 -17.21 -24.98
C GLY A 499 -28.50 -18.01 -24.18
N GLY A 500 -28.05 -17.48 -23.03
CA GLY A 500 -27.19 -18.22 -22.12
C GLY A 500 -27.91 -19.46 -21.55
N PRO A 501 -27.27 -20.65 -21.55
CA PRO A 501 -27.88 -21.85 -20.99
C PRO A 501 -28.01 -21.70 -19.48
N SER A 502 -29.25 -21.82 -18.98
CA SER A 502 -29.59 -21.57 -17.58
C SER A 502 -30.34 -22.75 -16.97
N TYR A 503 -29.96 -23.12 -15.74
CA TYR A 503 -30.57 -24.20 -14.97
C TYR A 503 -30.98 -23.72 -13.58
N ARG A 504 -32.29 -23.75 -13.31
CA ARG A 504 -32.84 -23.47 -11.98
C ARG A 504 -32.80 -24.72 -11.11
N VAL A 505 -32.10 -24.65 -9.99
CA VAL A 505 -32.08 -25.70 -8.97
C VAL A 505 -33.35 -25.59 -8.12
N ASP A 506 -34.22 -26.59 -8.21
CA ASP A 506 -35.51 -26.62 -7.49
C ASP A 506 -35.41 -27.43 -6.19
N ALA A 507 -35.29 -26.72 -5.06
CA ALA A 507 -35.18 -27.29 -3.72
C ALA A 507 -36.38 -28.18 -3.33
N LEU A 508 -37.56 -27.95 -3.91
CA LEU A 508 -38.77 -28.72 -3.60
C LEU A 508 -38.85 -30.03 -4.39
N SER A 509 -38.01 -30.21 -5.42
CA SER A 509 -38.02 -31.42 -6.24
C SER A 509 -37.47 -32.64 -5.49
N VAL A 510 -36.33 -32.48 -4.82
CA VAL A 510 -35.69 -33.45 -3.93
C VAL A 510 -34.92 -32.65 -2.87
N PRO A 511 -35.23 -32.79 -1.57
CA PRO A 511 -34.57 -32.03 -0.50
C PRO A 511 -33.22 -32.68 -0.11
N ASP A 512 -32.37 -32.98 -1.09
CA ASP A 512 -31.04 -33.56 -0.91
C ASP A 512 -30.02 -32.84 -1.80
N ALA A 513 -28.99 -32.25 -1.19
CA ALA A 513 -28.02 -31.42 -1.90
C ALA A 513 -27.24 -32.21 -2.97
N GLY A 514 -26.85 -33.45 -2.66
CA GLY A 514 -26.10 -34.32 -3.57
C GLY A 514 -26.89 -34.63 -4.84
N THR A 515 -28.14 -35.04 -4.67
CA THR A 515 -29.05 -35.35 -5.78
C THR A 515 -29.32 -34.11 -6.65
N LEU A 516 -29.52 -32.95 -6.04
CA LEU A 516 -29.73 -31.69 -6.77
C LEU A 516 -28.48 -31.30 -7.57
N ALA A 517 -27.30 -31.40 -6.95
CA ALA A 517 -26.03 -31.09 -7.60
C ALA A 517 -25.73 -32.05 -8.76
N GLU A 518 -25.95 -33.35 -8.58
CA GLU A 518 -25.73 -34.37 -9.63
C GLU A 518 -26.61 -34.11 -10.85
N ARG A 519 -27.90 -33.77 -10.64
CA ARG A 519 -28.83 -33.42 -11.74
C ARG A 519 -28.37 -32.18 -12.50
N ALA A 520 -27.94 -31.16 -11.77
CA ALA A 520 -27.45 -29.92 -12.33
C ALA A 520 -26.16 -30.16 -13.15
N LEU A 521 -25.24 -30.96 -12.65
CA LEU A 521 -23.99 -31.33 -13.34
C LEU A 521 -24.24 -32.21 -14.57
N THR A 522 -25.19 -33.16 -14.49
CA THR A 522 -25.61 -33.96 -15.65
C THR A 522 -26.15 -33.07 -16.76
N TRP A 523 -26.97 -32.07 -16.41
CA TRP A 523 -27.46 -31.11 -17.39
C TRP A 523 -26.32 -30.30 -18.04
N VAL A 524 -25.27 -29.95 -17.30
CA VAL A 524 -24.09 -29.27 -17.86
C VAL A 524 -23.34 -30.17 -18.85
N GLU A 525 -23.25 -31.47 -18.59
CA GLU A 525 -22.60 -32.44 -19.49
C GLU A 525 -23.33 -32.59 -20.84
N ASP A 526 -24.63 -32.32 -20.88
CA ASP A 526 -25.45 -32.35 -22.09
C ASP A 526 -25.36 -31.06 -22.93
N LEU A 527 -24.68 -30.01 -22.43
CA LEU A 527 -24.52 -28.75 -23.17
C LEU A 527 -23.49 -28.86 -24.29
N PRO A 528 -23.62 -28.08 -25.37
CA PRO A 528 -22.59 -27.98 -26.41
C PRO A 528 -21.23 -27.53 -25.84
N ASP A 529 -20.15 -28.07 -26.38
CA ASP A 529 -18.78 -27.65 -26.04
C ASP A 529 -18.62 -26.12 -26.16
N GLY A 530 -17.99 -25.51 -25.16
CA GLY A 530 -17.79 -24.05 -25.10
C GLY A 530 -18.98 -23.26 -24.54
N SER A 531 -20.06 -23.92 -24.12
CA SER A 531 -21.15 -23.26 -23.41
C SER A 531 -20.72 -22.76 -22.02
N THR A 532 -21.20 -21.58 -21.64
CA THR A 532 -21.07 -21.05 -20.26
C THR A 532 -22.40 -21.22 -19.52
N PRO A 533 -22.52 -22.17 -18.59
CA PRO A 533 -23.76 -22.40 -17.85
C PRO A 533 -23.98 -21.36 -16.74
N LEU A 534 -25.24 -20.95 -16.56
CA LEU A 534 -25.75 -20.28 -15.36
C LEU A 534 -26.57 -21.29 -14.53
N LEU A 535 -26.18 -21.55 -13.30
CA LEU A 535 -26.96 -22.36 -12.36
C LEU A 535 -27.41 -21.49 -11.19
N TYR A 536 -28.71 -21.52 -10.87
CA TYR A 536 -29.26 -20.60 -9.89
C TYR A 536 -30.33 -21.21 -8.99
N THR A 537 -30.39 -20.69 -7.76
CA THR A 537 -31.45 -20.98 -6.78
C THR A 537 -32.31 -19.74 -6.49
N SER A 538 -31.98 -18.60 -7.09
CA SER A 538 -32.66 -17.31 -6.91
C SER A 538 -34.13 -17.38 -7.30
N LEU A 539 -34.99 -16.79 -6.45
CA LEU A 539 -36.44 -16.74 -6.64
C LEU A 539 -37.01 -15.36 -6.30
N PRO A 540 -38.12 -14.94 -6.95
CA PRO A 540 -38.91 -13.81 -6.46
C PRO A 540 -39.44 -14.06 -5.05
N ALA A 541 -39.70 -12.99 -4.29
CA ALA A 541 -40.07 -13.05 -2.87
C ALA A 541 -41.24 -13.99 -2.56
N GLU A 542 -42.30 -13.97 -3.38
CA GLU A 542 -43.47 -14.84 -3.19
C GLU A 542 -43.13 -16.33 -3.31
N GLN A 543 -42.26 -16.70 -4.26
CA GLN A 543 -41.85 -18.09 -4.47
C GLN A 543 -40.82 -18.52 -3.42
N LEU A 544 -39.93 -17.62 -3.01
CA LEU A 544 -39.01 -17.86 -1.91
C LEU A 544 -39.78 -18.16 -0.61
N GLN A 545 -40.84 -17.41 -0.32
CA GLN A 545 -41.67 -17.65 0.86
C GLN A 545 -42.29 -19.05 0.83
N GLN A 546 -42.78 -19.51 -0.33
CA GLN A 546 -43.35 -20.86 -0.46
C GLN A 546 -42.33 -21.96 -0.16
N VAL A 547 -41.08 -21.78 -0.60
CA VAL A 547 -39.99 -22.72 -0.29
C VAL A 547 -39.68 -22.72 1.22
N GLN A 548 -39.62 -21.52 1.81
CA GLN A 548 -39.36 -21.36 3.25
C GLN A 548 -40.48 -21.91 4.12
N ASP A 549 -41.74 -21.79 3.70
CA ASP A 549 -42.90 -22.34 4.40
C ASP A 549 -42.88 -23.88 4.43
N GLN A 550 -42.38 -24.51 3.36
CA GLN A 550 -42.35 -25.97 3.24
C GLN A 550 -41.11 -26.61 3.87
N LEU A 551 -39.93 -26.00 3.69
CA LEU A 551 -38.65 -26.56 4.12
C LEU A 551 -38.09 -25.90 5.38
N GLY A 552 -38.61 -24.73 5.77
CA GLY A 552 -38.04 -23.88 6.80
C GLY A 552 -36.93 -22.96 6.25
N THR A 553 -36.89 -21.71 6.72
CA THR A 553 -35.93 -20.69 6.25
C THR A 553 -34.47 -21.12 6.39
N VAL A 554 -34.07 -21.60 7.57
CA VAL A 554 -32.67 -21.98 7.85
C VAL A 554 -32.27 -23.23 7.05
N ALA A 555 -33.15 -24.25 7.04
CA ALA A 555 -32.85 -25.51 6.37
C ALA A 555 -32.83 -25.36 4.84
N SER A 556 -33.72 -24.55 4.25
CA SER A 556 -33.69 -24.27 2.81
C SER A 556 -32.46 -23.48 2.39
N ALA A 557 -32.03 -22.48 3.16
CA ALA A 557 -30.79 -21.74 2.89
C ALA A 557 -29.57 -22.68 2.90
N ALA A 558 -29.40 -23.47 3.98
CA ALA A 558 -28.31 -24.42 4.10
C ALA A 558 -28.31 -25.49 3.00
N LEU A 559 -29.48 -26.01 2.62
CA LEU A 559 -29.61 -26.96 1.52
C LEU A 559 -29.12 -26.36 0.19
N LEU A 560 -29.57 -25.15 -0.15
CA LEU A 560 -29.25 -24.48 -1.41
C LEU A 560 -27.78 -24.05 -1.48
N GLU A 561 -27.23 -23.53 -0.37
CA GLU A 561 -25.80 -23.20 -0.25
C GLU A 561 -24.92 -24.44 -0.45
N ASN A 562 -25.23 -25.54 0.24
CA ASN A 562 -24.50 -26.80 0.08
C ASN A 562 -24.61 -27.35 -1.35
N THR A 563 -25.79 -27.20 -1.98
CA THR A 563 -25.99 -27.64 -3.37
C THR A 563 -25.11 -26.84 -4.33
N LEU A 564 -25.09 -25.51 -4.21
CA LEU A 564 -24.27 -24.65 -5.08
C LEU A 564 -22.76 -24.87 -4.84
N ALA A 565 -22.33 -25.14 -3.62
CA ALA A 565 -20.95 -25.51 -3.31
C ALA A 565 -20.53 -26.84 -3.97
N GLN A 566 -21.40 -27.85 -3.95
CA GLN A 566 -21.16 -29.13 -4.63
C GLN A 566 -21.16 -28.99 -6.15
N ILE A 567 -22.06 -28.17 -6.71
CA ILE A 567 -22.05 -27.82 -8.14
C ILE A 567 -20.73 -27.14 -8.51
N ALA A 568 -20.27 -26.14 -7.75
CA ALA A 568 -18.99 -25.46 -8.00
C ALA A 568 -17.82 -26.45 -8.05
N THR A 569 -17.76 -27.35 -7.06
CA THR A 569 -16.72 -28.40 -6.99
C THR A 569 -16.78 -29.33 -8.20
N GLY A 570 -17.99 -29.78 -8.58
CA GLY A 570 -18.18 -30.64 -9.74
C GLY A 570 -17.87 -29.98 -11.07
N LEU A 571 -18.11 -28.66 -11.20
CA LEU A 571 -17.74 -27.88 -12.38
C LEU A 571 -16.22 -27.73 -12.51
N VAL A 572 -15.52 -27.45 -11.41
CA VAL A 572 -14.06 -27.35 -11.38
C VAL A 572 -13.41 -28.68 -11.77
N GLN A 573 -13.93 -29.81 -11.26
CA GLN A 573 -13.49 -31.15 -11.67
C GLN A 573 -13.71 -31.44 -13.16
N ARG A 574 -14.67 -30.76 -13.80
CA ARG A 574 -14.98 -30.85 -15.24
C ARG A 574 -14.22 -29.82 -16.10
N GLY A 575 -13.27 -29.10 -15.52
CA GLY A 575 -12.39 -28.18 -16.25
C GLY A 575 -12.82 -26.72 -16.22
N VAL A 576 -13.89 -26.36 -15.51
CA VAL A 576 -14.20 -24.94 -15.25
C VAL A 576 -13.08 -24.33 -14.41
N ARG A 577 -12.59 -23.16 -14.84
CA ARG A 577 -11.53 -22.42 -14.14
C ARG A 577 -11.95 -21.03 -13.72
N ARG A 578 -13.09 -20.54 -14.23
CA ARG A 578 -13.64 -19.22 -13.91
C ARG A 578 -15.04 -19.37 -13.33
N LEU A 579 -15.26 -18.88 -12.11
CA LEU A 579 -16.56 -18.95 -11.45
C LEU A 579 -17.03 -17.56 -11.02
N VAL A 580 -18.23 -17.20 -11.48
CA VAL A 580 -18.94 -16.00 -11.04
C VAL A 580 -19.97 -16.43 -10.00
N SER A 581 -19.85 -15.96 -8.76
CA SER A 581 -20.79 -16.23 -7.67
C SER A 581 -21.61 -15.00 -7.34
N ALA A 582 -22.93 -15.16 -7.14
CA ALA A 582 -23.82 -14.08 -6.74
C ALA A 582 -24.56 -14.39 -5.44
N GLY A 583 -24.19 -13.67 -4.37
CA GLY A 583 -24.72 -13.78 -3.02
C GLY A 583 -23.61 -13.97 -1.99
N GLY A 584 -23.71 -13.29 -0.83
CA GLY A 584 -22.69 -13.36 0.22
C GLY A 584 -22.53 -14.78 0.79
N GLU A 585 -23.63 -15.38 1.25
CA GLU A 585 -23.59 -16.76 1.77
C GLU A 585 -23.25 -17.78 0.69
N THR A 586 -23.80 -17.63 -0.52
CA THR A 586 -23.44 -18.46 -1.68
C THR A 586 -21.95 -18.42 -1.98
N SER A 587 -21.35 -17.23 -1.99
CA SER A 587 -19.91 -17.06 -2.22
C SER A 587 -19.09 -17.71 -1.11
N GLY A 588 -19.50 -17.55 0.14
CA GLY A 588 -18.85 -18.22 1.27
C GLY A 588 -18.91 -19.75 1.19
N ALA A 589 -20.07 -20.31 0.82
CA ALA A 589 -20.24 -21.75 0.65
C ALA A 589 -19.39 -22.30 -0.50
N ILE A 590 -19.31 -21.57 -1.63
CA ILE A 590 -18.46 -21.96 -2.78
C ILE A 590 -16.98 -21.91 -2.41
N VAL A 591 -16.50 -20.82 -1.80
CA VAL A 591 -15.10 -20.67 -1.36
C VAL A 591 -14.71 -21.80 -0.41
N HIS A 592 -15.57 -22.10 0.57
CA HIS A 592 -15.34 -23.19 1.52
C HIS A 592 -15.37 -24.56 0.84
N GLY A 593 -16.36 -24.82 -0.01
CA GLY A 593 -16.50 -26.10 -0.74
C GLY A 593 -15.31 -26.39 -1.67
N LEU A 594 -14.71 -25.35 -2.26
CA LEU A 594 -13.52 -25.46 -3.10
C LEU A 594 -12.21 -25.53 -2.28
N GLY A 595 -12.26 -25.37 -0.95
CA GLY A 595 -11.06 -25.36 -0.11
C GLY A 595 -10.15 -24.15 -0.34
N VAL A 596 -10.69 -23.02 -0.80
CA VAL A 596 -9.91 -21.82 -1.08
C VAL A 596 -9.59 -21.09 0.22
N GLN A 597 -8.31 -21.06 0.58
CA GLN A 597 -7.83 -20.38 1.79
C GLN A 597 -7.46 -18.92 1.56
N GLY A 598 -6.88 -18.61 0.39
CA GLY A 598 -6.48 -17.26 0.03
C GLY A 598 -6.42 -17.05 -1.48
N ALA A 599 -6.42 -15.78 -1.88
CA ALA A 599 -6.41 -15.35 -3.27
C ALA A 599 -5.63 -14.03 -3.45
N ALA A 600 -5.01 -13.84 -4.62
CA ALA A 600 -4.51 -12.55 -5.07
C ALA A 600 -5.64 -11.75 -5.73
N VAL A 601 -5.71 -10.44 -5.45
CA VAL A 601 -6.77 -9.57 -5.98
C VAL A 601 -6.39 -9.04 -7.37
N GLY A 602 -7.26 -9.26 -8.34
CA GLY A 602 -7.14 -8.80 -9.73
C GLY A 602 -7.87 -7.49 -10.03
N GLY A 603 -8.11 -7.25 -11.32
CA GLY A 603 -8.93 -6.12 -11.79
C GLY A 603 -10.44 -6.33 -11.52
N ASP A 604 -11.20 -5.24 -11.60
CA ASP A 604 -12.64 -5.24 -11.37
C ASP A 604 -13.47 -5.36 -12.65
N VAL A 605 -14.55 -6.15 -12.57
CA VAL A 605 -15.54 -6.28 -13.66
C VAL A 605 -16.67 -5.26 -13.50
N SER A 606 -16.87 -4.79 -12.28
CA SER A 606 -17.82 -3.76 -11.90
C SER A 606 -17.37 -3.14 -10.57
N PRO A 607 -17.77 -1.90 -10.26
CA PRO A 607 -17.43 -1.27 -8.99
C PRO A 607 -17.76 -2.18 -7.80
N GLY A 608 -16.75 -2.47 -6.97
CA GLY A 608 -16.88 -3.35 -5.79
C GLY A 608 -16.81 -4.85 -6.08
N VAL A 609 -16.47 -5.28 -7.31
CA VAL A 609 -16.49 -6.71 -7.68
C VAL A 609 -15.22 -7.11 -8.47
N PRO A 610 -14.11 -7.40 -7.77
CA PRO A 610 -12.87 -7.85 -8.38
C PRO A 610 -12.90 -9.32 -8.78
N TRP A 611 -12.07 -9.68 -9.77
CA TRP A 611 -11.54 -11.03 -9.86
C TRP A 611 -10.58 -11.30 -8.71
N ILE A 612 -10.62 -12.51 -8.17
CA ILE A 612 -9.62 -13.02 -7.24
C ILE A 612 -9.06 -14.33 -7.78
N TYR A 613 -7.75 -14.54 -7.60
CA TYR A 613 -7.02 -15.69 -8.14
C TYR A 613 -6.47 -16.54 -7.00
N THR A 614 -6.85 -17.81 -6.93
CA THR A 614 -6.49 -18.69 -5.81
C THR A 614 -4.99 -18.80 -5.57
N LEU A 615 -4.59 -18.79 -4.30
CA LEU A 615 -3.21 -19.04 -3.86
C LEU A 615 -3.04 -20.53 -3.55
N GLY A 616 -2.11 -21.18 -4.23
CA GLY A 616 -1.89 -22.62 -4.09
C GLY A 616 -3.05 -23.47 -4.63
N GLY A 617 -2.85 -24.78 -4.71
CA GLY A 617 -3.86 -25.70 -5.27
C GLY A 617 -4.11 -25.50 -6.77
N GLU A 618 -5.35 -25.71 -7.22
CA GLU A 618 -5.75 -25.45 -8.61
C GLU A 618 -5.90 -23.94 -8.86
N ALA A 619 -5.36 -23.46 -9.98
CA ALA A 619 -5.49 -22.06 -10.39
C ALA A 619 -6.93 -21.77 -10.85
N LEU A 620 -7.66 -21.00 -10.03
CA LEU A 620 -9.04 -20.60 -10.28
C LEU A 620 -9.17 -19.08 -10.25
N ALA A 621 -9.97 -18.54 -11.15
CA ALA A 621 -10.44 -17.16 -11.11
C ALA A 621 -11.85 -17.18 -10.52
N LEU A 622 -12.04 -16.52 -9.38
CA LEU A 622 -13.33 -16.38 -8.73
C LEU A 622 -13.75 -14.92 -8.77
N LEU A 623 -15.03 -14.69 -8.97
CA LEU A 623 -15.63 -13.36 -8.87
C LEU A 623 -16.80 -13.45 -7.90
N LEU A 624 -16.68 -12.78 -6.75
CA LEU A 624 -17.61 -12.89 -5.64
C LEU A 624 -18.47 -11.64 -5.56
N LYS A 625 -19.71 -11.72 -6.04
CA LYS A 625 -20.63 -10.58 -6.12
C LYS A 625 -21.61 -10.58 -4.96
N SER A 626 -21.72 -9.47 -4.24
CA SER A 626 -22.85 -9.25 -3.34
C SER A 626 -24.17 -9.08 -4.13
N GLY A 627 -25.30 -9.43 -3.52
CA GLY A 627 -26.60 -9.47 -4.20
C GLY A 627 -26.96 -8.21 -4.97
N ASN A 628 -26.70 -7.02 -4.44
CA ASN A 628 -27.12 -5.76 -5.06
C ASN A 628 -26.12 -5.12 -6.05
N PHE A 629 -24.95 -5.73 -6.24
CA PHE A 629 -23.84 -5.15 -7.01
C PHE A 629 -23.87 -5.49 -8.50
N GLY A 630 -23.12 -4.72 -9.29
CA GLY A 630 -23.02 -4.88 -10.74
C GLY A 630 -24.27 -4.39 -11.50
N ASP A 631 -24.10 -4.11 -12.79
CA ASP A 631 -25.25 -3.80 -13.66
C ASP A 631 -25.93 -5.07 -14.19
N VAL A 632 -27.01 -4.86 -14.94
CA VAL A 632 -27.85 -5.94 -15.50
C VAL A 632 -27.05 -6.92 -16.39
N ALA A 633 -26.05 -6.43 -17.15
CA ALA A 633 -25.31 -7.25 -18.10
C ALA A 633 -24.08 -7.94 -17.48
N MET A 634 -23.86 -7.78 -16.17
CA MET A 634 -22.61 -8.19 -15.52
C MET A 634 -22.30 -9.69 -15.69
N PHE A 635 -23.27 -10.60 -15.53
CA PHE A 635 -23.02 -12.03 -15.69
C PHE A 635 -22.51 -12.36 -17.08
N SER A 636 -23.21 -11.85 -18.10
CA SER A 636 -22.84 -12.03 -19.49
C SER A 636 -21.46 -11.47 -19.78
N ARG A 637 -21.14 -10.27 -19.27
CA ARG A 637 -19.81 -9.66 -19.42
C ARG A 637 -18.70 -10.42 -18.71
N ALA A 638 -18.95 -10.86 -17.47
CA ALA A 638 -17.96 -11.52 -16.63
C ALA A 638 -17.52 -12.88 -17.20
N VAL A 639 -18.31 -13.49 -18.06
CA VAL A 639 -18.01 -14.81 -18.66
C VAL A 639 -17.77 -14.75 -20.16
N ASP A 640 -17.76 -13.55 -20.75
CA ASP A 640 -17.48 -13.35 -22.18
C ASP A 640 -15.96 -13.46 -22.44
N GLY A 641 -15.56 -14.42 -23.28
CA GLY A 641 -14.15 -14.78 -23.49
C GLY A 641 -13.29 -13.72 -24.20
N ASP A 642 -13.92 -12.70 -24.79
CA ASP A 642 -13.29 -11.59 -25.53
C ASP A 642 -12.95 -10.39 -24.64
N GLN A 643 -13.15 -10.46 -23.32
CA GLN A 643 -12.71 -9.38 -22.45
C GLN A 643 -11.19 -9.30 -22.40
N ASP A 644 -10.67 -8.10 -22.61
CA ASP A 644 -9.35 -7.72 -22.15
C ASP A 644 -9.38 -7.75 -20.62
N TRP A 645 -8.93 -8.86 -20.02
CA TRP A 645 -8.99 -9.13 -18.58
C TRP A 645 -8.03 -8.28 -17.74
N GLY A 646 -7.71 -7.07 -18.22
CA GLY A 646 -6.76 -6.14 -17.62
C GLY A 646 -5.36 -6.18 -18.25
N VAL A 647 -5.23 -6.44 -19.55
CA VAL A 647 -3.95 -6.41 -20.27
C VAL A 647 -4.01 -5.33 -21.35
N SER A 648 -3.96 -4.04 -20.96
CA SER A 648 -3.67 -3.02 -21.97
C SER A 648 -2.22 -3.17 -22.44
N SER A 649 -2.05 -3.49 -23.72
CA SER A 649 -0.79 -3.48 -24.47
C SER A 649 0.04 -2.21 -24.30
#